data_AF-A0A1I0XVA1-F1
#
_entry.id   AF-A0A1I0XVA1-F1
#
_cell.length_a   1.000
_cell.length_b   1.000
_cell.length_c   1.000
_cell.angle_alpha   90.00
_cell.angle_beta   90.00
_cell.angle_gamma   90.00
#
_symmetry.space_group_name_H-M   'P 1'
#
loop_
_entity.id
_entity.type
_entity.pdbx_description
1 polymer ?
#
loop_
_entity_poly.entity_id
_entity_poly.type
_entity_poly.pdbx_seq_one_letter_code
_entity_poly.pdbx_strand_id
1 'polypeptide(L)'
;MTALSAQPLASRTLPVHTNPHLIVVQRRLYDPHYQASGRWIIVDPTTRRAFVAVGGRRHTGTADTDGVSNIGGGGSTWPTWMQGRRHQDVVSDVLRVLAAASDGPVATAELLAAANVEDHGHLDRLLAAGLLRTGTVERAPTSYLERYHRAVFDYPFHDYYDKEWHAKDVATMAEYQSAWAPPPPLTERAGEPIALPEVSPHDAVSHPPGGDLTPRTLAAVLHLALAPTGWRTAPVVGPLAHRTSPSGGGRHPTEVVVLLSRALGHVPPGAYHYDSGRHALTPAPAYADQLNTIAGPCGLLVISHVERAMWRYREIRSFRPISIDAGHVVETLALLLGQLGHEVTVGPPLCAEPVDHDAVTEPALALLVVSGHATSTPPAPAPADDGAFCTNPTLHLTFDRGGLTAHVGWPERTSTRVSLSELQVLGHCLPSRHGDRDTSPTGVRAAVPEVPPERLEHLRTRQTLLPREVGHRLDRGVGLWAKYGWYLSLLAHLDIRAGHRQSGRELASQSRPVRLTGLAPERLVDSLLARRTCRAFSSVPVAREDVESVLGETTRGAAEELIPLGAALRVVVAPLAVAGLPTGAVHEWNVERGTLDPLDITVGRDVARALTIGQEPMSTAAVVTWFMARVPLDRPAGYELTLLSLGRLGQRMCILATDRGLGVFMTPAVCDAATFAKLRIPDGERTLTYALGMGNRRGDR
;
A
#
# COMPACT_ATOMS: atom_id res chain seq x y z
N MET A 1 24.09 22.86 29.95
CA MET A 1 23.56 24.23 29.78
C MET A 1 24.51 24.99 28.88
N THR A 2 24.19 25.09 27.59
CA THR A 2 24.91 25.91 26.61
C THR A 2 23.85 26.72 25.88
N ALA A 3 24.05 28.03 25.78
CA ALA A 3 22.99 28.97 25.44
C ALA A 3 22.45 28.75 24.01
N LEU A 4 21.13 28.71 23.89
CA LEU A 4 20.44 29.00 22.63
C LEU A 4 20.74 30.45 22.28
N SER A 5 21.60 30.70 21.30
CA SER A 5 21.79 32.05 20.78
C SER A 5 20.52 32.50 20.06
N ALA A 6 19.98 33.65 20.47
CA ALA A 6 18.83 34.24 19.81
C ALA A 6 19.18 34.57 18.35
N GLN A 7 18.40 34.03 17.39
CA GLN A 7 18.41 34.57 16.03
C GLN A 7 17.83 35.99 16.04
N PRO A 8 18.32 36.90 15.18
CA PRO A 8 17.95 38.32 15.23
C PRO A 8 16.50 38.56 14.80
N LEU A 9 15.93 39.70 15.25
CA LEU A 9 14.51 40.07 15.12
C LEU A 9 13.93 40.05 13.68
N ALA A 10 14.77 40.02 12.64
CA ALA A 10 14.37 40.13 11.24
C ALA A 10 13.47 38.99 10.73
N SER A 11 13.43 37.83 11.40
CA SER A 11 12.51 36.73 11.03
C SER A 11 11.05 36.98 11.40
N ARG A 12 10.77 37.90 12.33
CA ARG A 12 9.44 38.07 12.94
C ARG A 12 8.43 38.85 12.09
N THR A 13 8.87 39.46 11.00
CA THR A 13 8.05 40.29 10.10
C THR A 13 7.64 39.60 8.80
N LEU A 14 8.15 38.40 8.52
CA LEU A 14 7.78 37.65 7.31
C LEU A 14 6.39 37.00 7.49
N PRO A 15 5.48 37.15 6.52
CA PRO A 15 4.22 36.42 6.51
C PRO A 15 4.44 34.90 6.57
N VAL A 16 3.62 34.22 7.38
CA VAL A 16 3.69 32.78 7.61
C VAL A 16 2.44 32.09 7.04
N HIS A 17 2.62 30.90 6.50
CA HIS A 17 1.53 30.04 6.05
C HIS A 17 1.68 28.63 6.62
N THR A 18 0.58 27.89 6.71
CA THR A 18 0.58 26.48 7.11
C THR A 18 1.26 25.63 6.05
N ASN A 19 2.13 24.71 6.46
CA ASN A 19 2.71 23.71 5.57
C ASN A 19 1.56 22.93 4.90
N PRO A 20 1.37 23.04 3.57
CA PRO A 20 0.16 22.55 2.92
C PRO A 20 0.14 21.03 2.77
N HIS A 21 1.23 20.33 3.13
CA HIS A 21 1.35 18.86 3.11
C HIS A 21 0.81 18.18 4.36
N LEU A 22 0.60 18.91 5.45
CA LEU A 22 0.16 18.35 6.73
C LEU A 22 -1.19 17.64 6.63
N ILE A 23 -1.32 16.55 7.38
CA ILE A 23 -2.59 15.87 7.67
C ILE A 23 -2.77 15.78 9.18
N VAL A 24 -4.03 15.71 9.63
CA VAL A 24 -4.35 15.37 11.03
C VAL A 24 -5.13 14.06 11.03
N VAL A 25 -4.69 13.10 11.82
CA VAL A 25 -5.32 11.76 11.89
C VAL A 25 -5.60 11.37 13.34
N GLN A 26 -6.35 10.27 13.52
CA GLN A 26 -6.73 9.80 14.85
C GLN A 26 -5.53 9.19 15.57
N ARG A 27 -5.20 9.74 16.74
CA ARG A 27 -4.00 9.37 17.49
C ARG A 27 -3.98 7.88 17.83
N ARG A 28 -5.12 7.30 18.22
CA ARG A 28 -5.26 5.86 18.56
C ARG A 28 -4.94 4.91 17.40
N LEU A 29 -5.13 5.36 16.16
CA LEU A 29 -4.98 4.53 14.95
C LEU A 29 -3.60 4.73 14.31
N TYR A 30 -3.01 5.92 14.47
CA TYR A 30 -1.63 6.18 14.07
C TYR A 30 -0.60 5.57 15.05
N ASP A 31 -0.83 5.72 16.35
CA ASP A 31 0.01 5.16 17.41
C ASP A 31 -0.88 4.53 18.50
N PRO A 32 -1.19 3.22 18.38
CA PRO A 32 -2.05 2.51 19.33
C PRO A 32 -1.35 2.17 20.65
N HIS A 33 -0.02 2.28 20.72
CA HIS A 33 0.78 1.95 21.91
C HIS A 33 0.94 3.16 22.85
N TYR A 34 0.86 4.37 22.31
CA TYR A 34 0.94 5.61 23.09
C TYR A 34 -0.25 5.83 24.03
N GLN A 35 0.02 6.26 25.26
CA GLN A 35 -0.97 6.34 26.34
C GLN A 35 -1.37 7.77 26.78
N ALA A 36 -0.92 8.83 26.11
CA ALA A 36 -1.29 10.20 26.52
C ALA A 36 -2.70 10.63 26.05
N SER A 37 -3.16 11.75 26.60
CA SER A 37 -4.51 12.35 26.47
C SER A 37 -4.86 12.90 25.08
N GLY A 38 -3.93 12.94 24.12
CA GLY A 38 -4.18 13.41 22.76
C GLY A 38 -5.10 12.51 21.94
N ARG A 39 -6.14 13.13 21.38
CA ARG A 39 -7.11 12.50 20.47
C ARG A 39 -6.66 12.54 19.00
N TRP A 40 -5.91 13.56 18.62
CA TRP A 40 -5.49 13.85 17.26
C TRP A 40 -3.95 13.90 17.15
N ILE A 41 -3.41 13.61 15.98
CA ILE A 41 -1.98 13.74 15.69
C ILE A 41 -1.78 14.40 14.33
N ILE A 42 -0.95 15.44 14.27
CA ILE A 42 -0.55 16.10 13.04
C ILE A 42 0.64 15.33 12.47
N VAL A 43 0.59 14.95 11.20
CA VAL A 43 1.69 14.28 10.50
C VAL A 43 2.14 15.18 9.36
N ASP A 44 3.45 15.39 9.24
CA ASP A 44 4.08 15.89 8.03
C ASP A 44 4.56 14.69 7.19
N PRO A 45 3.90 14.37 6.07
CA PRO A 45 4.30 13.27 5.21
C PRO A 45 5.71 13.45 4.64
N THR A 46 6.16 14.69 4.44
CA THR A 46 7.44 14.99 3.78
C THR A 46 8.63 14.66 4.68
N THR A 47 8.57 15.08 5.95
CA THR A 47 9.61 14.78 6.95
C THR A 47 9.35 13.50 7.74
N ARG A 48 8.16 12.89 7.57
CA ARG A 48 7.67 11.71 8.29
C ARG A 48 7.59 11.92 9.81
N ARG A 49 7.50 13.17 10.24
CA ARG A 49 7.39 13.59 11.65
C ARG A 49 5.93 13.69 12.06
N ALA A 50 5.63 13.28 13.29
CA ALA A 50 4.30 13.35 13.87
C ALA A 50 4.30 14.14 15.19
N PHE A 51 3.20 14.85 15.47
CA PHE A 51 3.05 15.80 16.57
C PHE A 51 1.69 15.61 17.23
N VAL A 52 1.67 15.24 18.52
CA VAL A 52 0.42 14.98 19.23
C VAL A 52 -0.33 16.27 19.52
N ALA A 53 -1.57 16.37 19.06
CA ALA A 53 -2.53 17.35 19.55
C ALA A 53 -3.22 16.77 20.80
N VAL A 54 -2.56 16.96 21.95
CA VAL A 54 -3.07 16.78 23.33
C VAL A 54 -4.17 17.80 23.62
N GLY A 55 -5.16 17.64 24.52
CA GLY A 55 -6.04 18.77 24.86
C GLY A 55 -7.14 18.69 25.94
N GLY A 56 -7.28 19.79 26.70
CA GLY A 56 -8.48 20.18 27.47
C GLY A 56 -8.18 21.10 28.68
N ARG A 57 -8.97 22.16 28.90
CA ARG A 57 -8.88 23.00 30.12
C ARG A 57 -9.30 22.22 31.37
N ARG A 58 -8.35 21.63 32.11
CA ARG A 58 -8.53 21.13 33.49
C ARG A 58 -7.25 21.29 34.33
N HIS A 59 -6.63 22.48 34.31
CA HIS A 59 -5.61 22.87 35.30
C HIS A 59 -5.62 24.39 35.51
N THR A 60 -6.58 24.87 36.31
CA THR A 60 -6.57 26.21 36.91
C THR A 60 -6.89 26.02 38.39
N GLY A 61 -5.88 25.69 39.20
CA GLY A 61 -6.15 25.25 40.56
C GLY A 61 -5.00 24.72 41.40
N THR A 62 -3.76 25.18 41.19
CA THR A 62 -2.76 25.51 42.24
C THR A 62 -1.48 26.00 41.57
N ALA A 63 -0.83 26.98 42.18
CA ALA A 63 0.56 27.29 41.86
C ALA A 63 1.45 26.32 42.65
N ASP A 64 2.37 25.63 41.98
CA ASP A 64 3.74 25.54 42.46
C ASP A 64 4.74 25.04 41.41
N THR A 65 5.97 25.50 41.64
CA THR A 65 7.28 25.27 41.01
C THR A 65 7.61 23.96 40.28
N ASP A 66 8.51 24.09 39.29
CA ASP A 66 9.48 23.11 38.75
C ASP A 66 9.56 21.71 39.42
N GLY A 67 9.36 20.64 38.63
CA GLY A 67 9.60 19.27 39.10
C GLY A 67 9.59 18.19 38.00
N VAL A 68 10.65 17.38 37.94
CA VAL A 68 10.83 16.27 36.98
C VAL A 68 10.46 14.92 37.62
N SER A 69 9.56 14.14 37.00
CA SER A 69 9.56 12.65 37.02
C SER A 69 8.53 12.12 36.00
N ASN A 70 8.81 11.21 35.05
CA ASN A 70 9.34 9.83 35.09
C ASN A 70 8.43 8.80 35.81
N ILE A 71 7.58 8.11 35.04
CA ILE A 71 7.36 6.66 35.16
C ILE A 71 7.33 6.05 33.76
N GLY A 72 8.09 4.99 33.54
CA GLY A 72 8.15 4.23 32.30
C GLY A 72 9.06 3.01 32.49
N GLY A 73 8.47 1.90 32.95
CA GLY A 73 9.20 0.65 33.15
C GLY A 73 9.77 0.10 31.84
N GLY A 74 10.90 -0.62 31.95
CA GLY A 74 11.65 -1.07 30.77
C GLY A 74 10.99 -2.21 29.98
N GLY A 75 11.36 -2.31 28.70
CA GLY A 75 10.95 -3.39 27.79
C GLY A 75 10.77 -2.88 26.36
N SER A 76 11.54 -3.42 25.41
CA SER A 76 11.62 -3.08 23.97
C SER A 76 12.18 -1.68 23.62
N THR A 77 13.28 -1.68 22.85
CA THR A 77 14.03 -0.48 22.45
C THR A 77 13.60 0.02 21.08
N TRP A 78 12.79 1.08 21.06
CA TRP A 78 12.51 1.83 19.84
C TRP A 78 13.80 2.44 19.23
N PRO A 79 13.90 2.56 17.88
CA PRO A 79 15.04 3.20 17.23
C PRO A 79 15.32 4.62 17.73
N THR A 80 16.59 5.04 17.74
CA THR A 80 17.03 6.34 18.27
C THR A 80 16.42 7.55 17.55
N TRP A 81 15.92 7.42 16.32
CA TRP A 81 15.17 8.49 15.65
C TRP A 81 13.77 8.73 16.24
N MET A 82 13.25 7.82 17.07
CA MET A 82 12.06 8.03 17.91
C MET A 82 12.38 8.60 19.29
N GLN A 83 13.65 8.60 19.72
CA GLN A 83 14.08 9.21 20.98
C GLN A 83 14.23 10.74 20.84
N GLY A 84 13.12 11.45 20.62
CA GLY A 84 13.25 12.89 20.33
C GLY A 84 11.99 13.71 20.12
N ARG A 85 10.99 13.63 21.02
CA ARG A 85 10.15 14.76 21.50
C ARG A 85 9.02 14.30 22.43
N ARG A 86 9.22 14.48 23.75
CA ARG A 86 8.15 14.59 24.75
C ARG A 86 7.87 16.08 24.96
N HIS A 87 6.61 16.50 25.07
CA HIS A 87 6.06 17.62 25.87
C HIS A 87 4.52 17.64 25.65
N GLN A 88 3.75 18.20 26.58
CA GLN A 88 2.28 18.00 26.70
C GLN A 88 1.46 19.27 26.36
N ASP A 89 0.16 19.09 26.02
CA ASP A 89 -0.96 20.08 25.88
C ASP A 89 -0.89 21.16 24.75
N VAL A 90 -1.98 21.74 24.19
CA VAL A 90 -3.45 21.57 24.34
C VAL A 90 -4.22 21.68 22.97
N VAL A 91 -5.39 21.02 22.82
CA VAL A 91 -6.21 20.98 21.57
C VAL A 91 -7.04 22.24 21.61
N SER A 92 -6.38 23.29 21.18
CA SER A 92 -6.93 24.62 21.03
C SER A 92 -6.07 25.30 19.99
N ASP A 93 -4.79 25.53 20.29
CA ASP A 93 -4.10 26.67 19.68
C ASP A 93 -3.27 26.28 18.46
N VAL A 94 -2.55 25.14 18.48
CA VAL A 94 -1.79 24.70 17.28
C VAL A 94 -2.73 24.48 16.09
N LEU A 95 -3.87 23.83 16.28
CA LEU A 95 -4.85 23.63 15.21
C LEU A 95 -5.55 24.94 14.80
N ARG A 96 -5.76 25.90 15.73
CA ARG A 96 -6.26 27.25 15.39
C ARG A 96 -5.28 28.02 14.52
N VAL A 97 -4.00 28.08 14.93
CA VAL A 97 -2.94 28.77 14.19
C VAL A 97 -2.81 28.17 12.79
N LEU A 98 -2.72 26.85 12.70
CA LEU A 98 -2.59 26.17 11.41
C LEU A 98 -3.85 26.29 10.54
N ALA A 99 -5.04 26.34 11.13
CA ALA A 99 -6.28 26.63 10.39
C ALA A 99 -6.29 28.08 9.87
N ALA A 100 -5.99 29.07 10.73
CA ALA A 100 -5.98 30.47 10.37
C ALA A 100 -4.94 30.81 9.27
N ALA A 101 -3.75 30.19 9.33
CA ALA A 101 -2.68 30.37 8.34
C ALA A 101 -2.81 29.46 7.09
N SER A 102 -3.97 28.82 6.85
CA SER A 102 -4.16 27.87 5.74
C SER A 102 -4.66 28.46 4.42
N ASP A 103 -5.11 29.71 4.40
CA ASP A 103 -5.62 30.37 3.17
C ASP A 103 -4.54 31.17 2.41
N GLY A 104 -3.30 31.17 2.93
CA GLY A 104 -2.18 31.92 2.37
C GLY A 104 -1.26 32.47 3.46
N PRO A 105 -0.30 33.34 3.09
CA PRO A 105 0.60 33.99 4.04
C PRO A 105 -0.14 35.05 4.87
N VAL A 106 -0.11 34.91 6.18
CA VAL A 106 -0.73 35.83 7.16
C VAL A 106 0.39 36.52 7.95
N ALA A 107 0.22 37.80 8.32
CA ALA A 107 1.21 38.47 9.15
C ALA A 107 1.24 37.84 10.55
N THR A 108 2.43 37.72 11.16
CA THR A 108 2.59 37.12 12.49
C THR A 108 1.70 37.80 13.55
N ALA A 109 1.58 39.12 13.52
CA ALA A 109 0.71 39.89 14.41
C ALA A 109 -0.80 39.59 14.21
N GLU A 110 -1.25 39.49 12.96
CA GLU A 110 -2.63 39.11 12.62
C GLU A 110 -2.95 37.69 13.08
N LEU A 111 -2.00 36.77 12.90
CA LEU A 111 -2.14 35.37 13.30
C LEU A 111 -2.21 35.19 14.82
N LEU A 112 -1.40 35.94 15.59
CA LEU A 112 -1.48 35.94 17.05
C LEU A 112 -2.84 36.45 17.54
N ALA A 113 -3.35 37.53 16.93
CA ALA A 113 -4.66 38.08 17.25
C ALA A 113 -5.82 37.14 16.87
N ALA A 114 -5.78 36.53 15.68
CA ALA A 114 -6.84 35.67 15.17
C ALA A 114 -6.88 34.28 15.81
N ALA A 115 -5.71 33.69 16.10
CA ALA A 115 -5.62 32.37 16.74
C ALA A 115 -5.66 32.44 18.29
N ASN A 116 -5.60 33.65 18.86
CA ASN A 116 -5.62 33.94 20.30
C ASN A 116 -4.45 33.27 21.05
N VAL A 117 -3.22 33.52 20.58
CA VAL A 117 -1.98 32.90 21.08
C VAL A 117 -1.16 33.88 21.89
N GLU A 118 -0.68 33.44 23.07
CA GLU A 118 -0.10 34.31 24.10
C GLU A 118 1.30 34.88 23.76
N ASP A 119 2.13 34.18 22.97
CA ASP A 119 3.48 34.66 22.63
C ASP A 119 3.96 34.36 21.20
N HIS A 120 4.96 35.12 20.75
CA HIS A 120 5.67 34.89 19.49
C HIS A 120 6.53 33.60 19.51
N GLY A 121 6.94 33.15 20.70
CA GLY A 121 7.74 31.93 20.88
C GLY A 121 6.99 30.66 20.44
N HIS A 122 5.65 30.68 20.48
CA HIS A 122 4.80 29.64 19.94
C HIS A 122 4.95 29.55 18.41
N LEU A 123 4.92 30.69 17.70
CA LEU A 123 5.13 30.73 16.25
C LEU A 123 6.55 30.30 15.89
N ASP A 124 7.56 30.78 16.63
CA ASP A 124 8.97 30.37 16.47
C ASP A 124 9.12 28.82 16.60
N ARG A 125 8.40 28.19 17.55
CA ARG A 125 8.36 26.72 17.70
C ARG A 125 7.67 26.01 16.53
N LEU A 126 6.58 26.56 15.98
CA LEU A 126 5.87 25.97 14.83
C LEU A 126 6.67 26.08 13.52
N LEU A 127 7.41 27.18 13.33
CA LEU A 127 8.37 27.35 12.24
C LEU A 127 9.54 26.36 12.37
N ALA A 128 10.17 26.27 13.54
CA ALA A 128 11.23 25.29 13.82
C ALA A 128 10.74 23.83 13.74
N ALA A 129 9.44 23.59 13.91
CA ALA A 129 8.83 22.29 13.69
C ALA A 129 8.60 21.96 12.21
N GLY A 130 8.53 22.95 11.31
CA GLY A 130 8.14 22.80 9.90
C GLY A 130 6.61 22.74 9.69
N LEU A 131 5.83 23.13 10.71
CA LEU A 131 4.37 23.16 10.66
C LEU A 131 3.85 24.47 10.05
N LEU A 132 4.50 25.59 10.37
CA LEU A 132 4.42 26.83 9.61
C LEU A 132 5.64 26.98 8.68
N ARG A 133 5.50 27.77 7.63
CA ARG A 133 6.55 28.13 6.66
C ARG A 133 6.48 29.63 6.33
N THR A 134 7.60 30.20 5.91
CA THR A 134 7.70 31.56 5.35
C THR A 134 7.96 31.49 3.84
N GLY A 135 7.67 32.59 3.12
CA GLY A 135 7.91 32.68 1.68
C GLY A 135 6.79 32.10 0.82
N THR A 136 7.13 31.65 -0.39
CA THR A 136 6.17 31.18 -1.41
C THR A 136 5.34 30.00 -0.92
N VAL A 137 4.01 30.09 -1.07
CA VAL A 137 3.09 29.00 -0.77
C VAL A 137 3.23 27.91 -1.83
N GLU A 138 3.57 26.69 -1.41
CA GLU A 138 3.55 25.51 -2.29
C GLU A 138 2.11 25.12 -2.63
N ARG A 139 1.90 24.52 -3.82
CA ARG A 139 0.60 23.91 -4.16
C ARG A 139 0.20 22.89 -3.09
N ALA A 140 -1.02 23.02 -2.58
CA ALA A 140 -1.62 22.00 -1.73
C ALA A 140 -1.90 20.70 -2.51
N PRO A 141 -1.49 19.53 -1.98
CA PRO A 141 -1.84 18.23 -2.56
C PRO A 141 -3.35 18.03 -2.69
N THR A 142 -3.79 17.57 -3.84
CA THR A 142 -5.22 17.47 -4.21
C THR A 142 -5.85 16.11 -3.90
N SER A 143 -5.06 15.12 -3.49
CA SER A 143 -5.49 13.78 -3.06
C SER A 143 -4.81 13.39 -1.74
N TYR A 144 -5.35 12.40 -1.03
CA TYR A 144 -4.61 11.81 0.09
C TYR A 144 -3.43 10.98 -0.44
N LEU A 145 -3.58 10.33 -1.59
CA LEU A 145 -2.48 9.60 -2.23
C LEU A 145 -1.23 10.46 -2.44
N GLU A 146 -1.33 11.70 -2.92
CA GLU A 146 -0.14 12.53 -3.17
C GLU A 146 0.65 12.77 -1.87
N ARG A 147 -0.07 12.94 -0.75
CA ARG A 147 0.50 13.08 0.60
C ARG A 147 1.16 11.77 1.05
N TYR A 148 0.45 10.65 0.94
CA TYR A 148 1.00 9.33 1.24
C TYR A 148 2.24 9.01 0.39
N HIS A 149 2.21 9.34 -0.90
CA HIS A 149 3.32 9.12 -1.81
C HIS A 149 4.59 9.82 -1.33
N ARG A 150 4.50 11.08 -0.87
CA ARG A 150 5.63 11.80 -0.26
C ARG A 150 6.19 11.08 0.98
N ALA A 151 5.33 10.47 1.81
CA ALA A 151 5.78 9.70 2.97
C ALA A 151 6.46 8.38 2.61
N VAL A 152 6.05 7.72 1.51
CA VAL A 152 6.62 6.41 1.11
C VAL A 152 7.69 6.48 0.03
N PHE A 153 7.76 7.57 -0.75
CA PHE A 153 8.85 7.84 -1.71
C PHE A 153 10.16 8.06 -0.95
N ASP A 154 11.25 7.46 -1.42
CA ASP A 154 12.57 7.51 -0.81
C ASP A 154 12.55 7.23 0.71
N TYR A 155 11.82 6.18 1.09
CA TYR A 155 11.75 5.74 2.48
C TYR A 155 13.14 5.29 2.95
N PRO A 156 13.59 5.68 4.16
CA PRO A 156 14.95 5.41 4.63
C PRO A 156 15.12 3.93 4.93
N PHE A 157 15.61 3.18 3.95
CA PHE A 157 16.00 1.80 4.13
C PHE A 157 17.36 1.68 4.81
N HIS A 158 17.51 0.65 5.62
CA HIS A 158 18.81 0.19 6.11
C HIS A 158 19.52 -0.66 5.05
N ASP A 159 20.85 -0.63 5.03
CA ASP A 159 21.67 -1.43 4.12
C ASP A 159 21.68 -2.90 4.59
N TYR A 160 21.17 -3.82 3.78
CA TYR A 160 21.16 -5.26 4.04
C TYR A 160 22.54 -5.92 3.87
N TYR A 161 23.53 -5.21 3.34
CA TYR A 161 24.93 -5.65 3.31
C TYR A 161 25.64 -5.37 4.64
N ASP A 162 25.13 -4.45 5.46
CA ASP A 162 25.62 -4.21 6.80
C ASP A 162 25.28 -5.40 7.72
N LYS A 163 26.32 -6.02 8.26
CA LYS A 163 26.22 -7.18 9.15
C LYS A 163 25.67 -6.81 10.53
N GLU A 164 25.94 -5.59 11.01
CA GLU A 164 25.40 -5.11 12.29
C GLU A 164 23.89 -4.90 12.17
N TRP A 165 23.44 -4.22 11.09
CA TRP A 165 22.03 -4.13 10.78
C TRP A 165 21.38 -5.50 10.57
N HIS A 166 22.00 -6.42 9.83
CA HIS A 166 21.42 -7.75 9.61
C HIS A 166 21.23 -8.54 10.92
N ALA A 167 22.20 -8.48 11.84
CA ALA A 167 22.05 -9.08 13.17
C ALA A 167 20.90 -8.44 13.98
N LYS A 168 20.72 -7.11 13.84
CA LYS A 168 19.62 -6.38 14.48
C LYS A 168 18.24 -6.73 13.89
N ASP A 169 18.11 -6.87 12.56
CA ASP A 169 16.88 -7.36 11.90
C ASP A 169 16.49 -8.74 12.44
N VAL A 170 17.45 -9.67 12.52
CA VAL A 170 17.22 -11.01 13.06
C VAL A 170 16.77 -10.96 14.53
N ALA A 171 17.38 -10.12 15.36
CA ALA A 171 16.97 -9.94 16.76
C ALA A 171 15.55 -9.34 16.87
N THR A 172 15.22 -8.31 16.09
CA THR A 172 13.89 -7.71 16.05
C THR A 172 12.83 -8.70 15.56
N MET A 173 13.14 -9.56 14.57
CA MET A 173 12.24 -10.64 14.16
C MET A 173 12.00 -11.67 15.28
N ALA A 174 12.99 -11.95 16.13
CA ALA A 174 12.85 -12.86 17.27
C ALA A 174 12.00 -12.24 18.40
N GLU A 175 12.13 -10.93 18.65
CA GLU A 175 11.21 -10.18 19.50
C GLU A 175 9.77 -10.22 18.96
N TYR A 176 9.58 -10.09 17.65
CA TYR A 176 8.26 -10.15 17.04
C TYR A 176 7.64 -11.54 17.18
N GLN A 177 8.42 -12.60 16.95
CA GLN A 177 8.00 -13.99 17.12
C GLN A 177 7.60 -14.31 18.57
N SER A 178 8.31 -13.75 19.57
CA SER A 178 7.99 -13.98 20.98
C SER A 178 6.76 -13.22 21.46
N ALA A 179 6.48 -12.05 20.88
CA ALA A 179 5.29 -11.25 21.19
C ALA A 179 4.04 -11.72 20.42
N TRP A 180 4.19 -12.15 19.16
CA TRP A 180 3.10 -12.59 18.29
C TRP A 180 3.57 -13.69 17.33
N ALA A 181 2.90 -14.84 17.34
CA ALA A 181 3.14 -15.89 16.36
C ALA A 181 3.00 -15.37 14.92
N PRO A 182 3.83 -15.81 13.96
CA PRO A 182 3.69 -15.43 12.56
C PRO A 182 2.35 -15.93 12.01
N PRO A 183 1.59 -15.10 11.26
CA PRO A 183 0.38 -15.55 10.59
C PRO A 183 0.66 -16.74 9.66
N PRO A 184 -0.25 -17.72 9.59
CA PRO A 184 -0.01 -18.92 8.82
C PRO A 184 0.08 -18.61 7.31
N PRO A 185 0.94 -19.33 6.56
CA PRO A 185 1.12 -19.16 5.11
C PRO A 185 -0.02 -19.74 4.27
N LEU A 186 -1.03 -20.32 4.92
CA LEU A 186 -2.32 -20.77 4.39
C LEU A 186 -3.40 -20.19 5.32
N THR A 187 -4.53 -19.73 4.77
CA THR A 187 -5.66 -19.25 5.59
C THR A 187 -6.70 -20.33 5.66
N GLU A 188 -7.00 -20.80 6.88
CA GLU A 188 -8.16 -21.66 7.12
C GLU A 188 -9.45 -20.85 6.94
N ARG A 189 -10.37 -21.37 6.11
CA ARG A 189 -11.66 -20.72 5.85
C ARG A 189 -12.78 -21.45 6.58
N ALA A 190 -13.69 -20.68 7.17
CA ALA A 190 -14.90 -21.18 7.83
C ALA A 190 -16.00 -21.46 6.81
N GLY A 191 -16.82 -22.48 7.08
CA GLY A 191 -17.85 -22.98 6.16
C GLY A 191 -17.52 -24.36 5.60
N GLU A 192 -18.52 -25.01 4.99
CA GLU A 192 -18.35 -26.34 4.39
C GLU A 192 -17.62 -26.22 3.04
N PRO A 193 -16.46 -26.89 2.87
CA PRO A 193 -15.66 -26.76 1.65
C PRO A 193 -16.21 -27.64 0.51
N ILE A 194 -16.40 -27.05 -0.66
CA ILE A 194 -16.71 -27.78 -1.89
C ILE A 194 -15.39 -28.25 -2.50
N ALA A 195 -15.11 -29.55 -2.42
CA ALA A 195 -13.90 -30.14 -2.98
C ALA A 195 -13.80 -29.91 -4.50
N LEU A 196 -12.61 -29.54 -4.96
CA LEU A 196 -12.27 -29.45 -6.37
C LEU A 196 -11.71 -30.79 -6.87
N PRO A 197 -11.84 -31.11 -8.17
CA PRO A 197 -11.28 -32.35 -8.73
C PRO A 197 -9.75 -32.36 -8.61
N GLU A 198 -9.15 -33.52 -8.38
CA GLU A 198 -7.69 -33.69 -8.49
C GLU A 198 -7.22 -33.35 -9.91
N VAL A 199 -6.12 -32.58 -10.01
CA VAL A 199 -5.60 -31.99 -11.24
C VAL A 199 -4.11 -32.23 -11.42
N SER A 200 -3.67 -32.39 -12.66
CA SER A 200 -2.26 -32.24 -13.02
C SER A 200 -1.93 -30.77 -13.35
N PRO A 201 -0.67 -30.32 -13.25
CA PRO A 201 -0.28 -28.99 -13.73
C PRO A 201 -0.60 -28.73 -15.22
N HIS A 202 -0.60 -29.77 -16.06
CA HIS A 202 -0.91 -29.67 -17.49
C HIS A 202 -2.42 -29.54 -17.79
N ASP A 203 -3.29 -29.81 -16.81
CA ASP A 203 -4.73 -29.53 -16.90
C ASP A 203 -5.00 -28.02 -17.04
N ALA A 204 -4.06 -27.17 -16.61
CA ALA A 204 -4.14 -25.70 -16.74
C ALA A 204 -3.85 -25.18 -18.16
N VAL A 205 -3.43 -26.06 -19.08
CA VAL A 205 -3.18 -25.72 -20.51
C VAL A 205 -3.87 -26.66 -21.51
N SER A 206 -4.44 -27.76 -21.02
CA SER A 206 -5.22 -28.71 -21.79
C SER A 206 -6.60 -28.12 -22.13
N HIS A 207 -6.82 -27.83 -23.41
CA HIS A 207 -8.06 -27.20 -23.87
C HIS A 207 -9.25 -28.16 -23.73
N PRO A 208 -10.34 -27.78 -23.04
CA PRO A 208 -11.52 -28.61 -22.93
C PRO A 208 -12.30 -28.60 -24.27
N PRO A 209 -12.95 -29.73 -24.65
CA PRO A 209 -13.87 -29.75 -25.79
C PRO A 209 -14.97 -28.69 -25.60
N GLY A 210 -15.10 -27.78 -26.57
CA GLY A 210 -16.07 -26.68 -26.53
C GLY A 210 -15.56 -25.33 -26.00
N GLY A 211 -14.35 -25.27 -25.41
CA GLY A 211 -13.71 -24.01 -25.00
C GLY A 211 -14.31 -23.29 -23.78
N ASP A 212 -15.33 -23.85 -23.14
CA ASP A 212 -15.89 -23.36 -21.89
C ASP A 212 -14.97 -23.65 -20.69
N LEU A 213 -14.99 -22.77 -19.68
CA LEU A 213 -14.30 -23.01 -18.41
C LEU A 213 -14.95 -24.22 -17.70
N THR A 214 -14.13 -25.13 -17.16
CA THR A 214 -14.60 -26.36 -16.48
C THR A 214 -14.13 -26.38 -15.02
N PRO A 215 -14.72 -27.21 -14.14
CA PRO A 215 -14.22 -27.40 -12.78
C PRO A 215 -12.75 -27.82 -12.75
N ARG A 216 -12.34 -28.71 -13.68
CA ARG A 216 -10.97 -29.21 -13.80
C ARG A 216 -9.99 -28.12 -14.22
N THR A 217 -10.31 -27.37 -15.28
CA THR A 217 -9.42 -26.30 -15.76
C THR A 217 -9.31 -25.15 -14.77
N LEU A 218 -10.41 -24.74 -14.12
CA LEU A 218 -10.37 -23.74 -13.04
C LEU A 218 -9.56 -24.23 -11.83
N ALA A 219 -9.76 -25.48 -11.38
CA ALA A 219 -9.01 -26.06 -10.28
C ALA A 219 -7.49 -26.07 -10.57
N ALA A 220 -7.10 -26.43 -11.79
CA ALA A 220 -5.70 -26.44 -12.22
C ALA A 220 -5.08 -25.04 -12.29
N VAL A 221 -5.80 -24.05 -12.83
CA VAL A 221 -5.38 -22.64 -12.85
C VAL A 221 -5.16 -22.11 -11.43
N LEU A 222 -6.13 -22.32 -10.53
CA LEU A 222 -6.04 -21.88 -9.13
C LEU A 222 -4.90 -22.59 -8.39
N HIS A 223 -4.75 -23.91 -8.58
CA HIS A 223 -3.69 -24.68 -7.93
C HIS A 223 -2.31 -24.23 -8.41
N LEU A 224 -2.09 -24.12 -9.72
CA LEU A 224 -0.79 -23.72 -10.26
C LEU A 224 -0.44 -22.26 -9.94
N ALA A 225 -1.41 -21.36 -9.77
CA ALA A 225 -1.16 -19.96 -9.39
C ALA A 225 -0.97 -19.75 -7.88
N LEU A 226 -1.70 -20.50 -7.03
CA LEU A 226 -1.84 -20.21 -5.60
C LEU A 226 -1.36 -21.32 -4.65
N ALA A 227 -1.32 -22.60 -5.04
CA ALA A 227 -0.96 -23.66 -4.12
C ALA A 227 0.56 -23.67 -3.79
N PRO A 228 0.97 -24.15 -2.60
CA PRO A 228 2.38 -24.39 -2.30
C PRO A 228 2.99 -25.46 -3.22
N THR A 229 4.09 -25.12 -3.90
CA THR A 229 4.92 -26.05 -4.68
C THR A 229 6.05 -26.68 -3.85
N GLY A 230 6.11 -26.36 -2.56
CA GLY A 230 7.09 -26.87 -1.61
C GLY A 230 7.17 -26.01 -0.35
N TRP A 231 8.02 -26.42 0.59
CA TRP A 231 8.13 -25.81 1.91
C TRP A 231 9.58 -25.59 2.33
N ARG A 232 9.83 -24.55 3.14
CA ARG A 232 11.12 -24.30 3.79
C ARG A 232 10.91 -23.68 5.16
N THR A 233 11.48 -24.26 6.21
CA THR A 233 11.47 -23.65 7.54
C THR A 233 12.59 -22.61 7.67
N ALA A 234 12.27 -21.42 8.20
CA ALA A 234 13.23 -20.37 8.53
C ALA A 234 13.32 -20.21 10.07
N PRO A 235 14.53 -20.11 10.68
CA PRO A 235 14.70 -20.22 12.13
C PRO A 235 13.83 -19.31 13.01
N VAL A 236 13.54 -18.09 12.54
CA VAL A 236 12.77 -17.07 13.29
C VAL A 236 11.36 -16.87 12.72
N VAL A 237 11.13 -17.25 11.46
CA VAL A 237 9.90 -16.92 10.72
C VAL A 237 8.98 -18.15 10.56
N GLY A 238 9.45 -19.34 10.89
CA GLY A 238 8.67 -20.58 10.80
C GLY A 238 8.53 -21.11 9.36
N PRO A 239 7.44 -21.83 9.04
CA PRO A 239 7.26 -22.48 7.74
C PRO A 239 6.96 -21.46 6.65
N LEU A 240 7.69 -21.56 5.54
CA LEU A 240 7.50 -20.73 4.35
C LEU A 240 7.03 -21.61 3.20
N ALA A 241 5.87 -21.30 2.63
CA ALA A 241 5.44 -21.87 1.37
C ALA A 241 6.35 -21.33 0.24
N HIS A 242 6.76 -22.20 -0.67
CA HIS A 242 7.17 -21.80 -2.02
C HIS A 242 5.94 -21.85 -2.92
N ARG A 243 5.75 -20.87 -3.81
CA ARG A 243 4.69 -20.86 -4.83
C ARG A 243 5.28 -20.53 -6.21
N THR A 244 4.51 -20.72 -7.28
CA THR A 244 4.94 -20.40 -8.66
C THR A 244 5.14 -18.90 -8.89
N SER A 245 4.38 -18.05 -8.18
CA SER A 245 4.65 -16.61 -8.08
C SER A 245 5.65 -16.33 -6.94
N PRO A 246 6.60 -15.38 -7.09
CA PRO A 246 7.42 -14.88 -5.99
C PRO A 246 6.58 -14.06 -4.99
N SER A 247 7.16 -13.78 -3.81
CA SER A 247 6.58 -12.85 -2.83
C SER A 247 7.65 -12.24 -1.93
N GLY A 248 7.47 -10.97 -1.55
CA GLY A 248 8.30 -10.28 -0.56
C GLY A 248 8.45 -11.09 0.74
N GLY A 249 9.69 -11.46 1.09
CA GLY A 249 9.98 -12.27 2.27
C GLY A 249 9.35 -13.67 2.28
N GLY A 250 8.83 -14.15 1.14
CA GLY A 250 8.04 -15.39 1.06
C GLY A 250 6.80 -15.36 1.95
N ARG A 251 6.11 -14.21 2.05
CA ARG A 251 4.90 -14.05 2.86
C ARG A 251 3.65 -14.58 2.18
N HIS A 252 3.60 -14.47 0.85
CA HIS A 252 2.45 -14.82 0.00
C HIS A 252 1.13 -14.27 0.55
N PRO A 253 0.95 -12.94 0.67
CA PRO A 253 -0.29 -12.36 1.21
C PRO A 253 -1.49 -12.52 0.27
N THR A 254 -1.26 -12.68 -1.04
CA THR A 254 -2.31 -12.77 -2.06
C THR A 254 -3.17 -14.04 -1.92
N GLU A 255 -4.49 -13.85 -1.93
CA GLU A 255 -5.52 -14.88 -1.94
C GLU A 255 -6.57 -14.53 -3.03
N VAL A 256 -7.47 -15.46 -3.37
CA VAL A 256 -8.49 -15.25 -4.41
C VAL A 256 -9.88 -15.65 -3.92
N VAL A 257 -10.85 -14.77 -4.20
CA VAL A 257 -12.28 -15.09 -4.18
C VAL A 257 -12.75 -15.34 -5.61
N VAL A 258 -13.25 -16.54 -5.87
CA VAL A 258 -13.88 -16.96 -7.12
C VAL A 258 -15.34 -16.51 -7.11
N LEU A 259 -15.76 -15.81 -8.15
CA LEU A 259 -17.12 -15.32 -8.37
C LEU A 259 -17.73 -16.10 -9.56
N LEU A 260 -18.76 -16.90 -9.32
CA LEU A 260 -19.39 -17.75 -10.33
C LEU A 260 -20.81 -17.25 -10.64
N SER A 261 -21.01 -16.72 -11.84
CA SER A 261 -22.31 -16.21 -12.32
C SER A 261 -23.29 -17.32 -12.70
N ARG A 262 -22.75 -18.51 -13.00
CA ARG A 262 -23.48 -19.73 -13.34
C ARG A 262 -22.82 -20.93 -12.65
N ALA A 263 -23.55 -22.03 -12.49
CA ALA A 263 -22.99 -23.24 -11.91
C ALA A 263 -21.82 -23.76 -12.76
N LEU A 264 -20.77 -24.26 -12.10
CA LEU A 264 -19.58 -24.83 -12.70
C LEU A 264 -19.45 -26.28 -12.24
N GLY A 265 -20.00 -27.21 -13.03
CA GLY A 265 -20.13 -28.61 -12.62
C GLY A 265 -21.03 -28.75 -11.40
N HIS A 266 -20.49 -29.28 -10.30
CA HIS A 266 -21.18 -29.39 -9.01
C HIS A 266 -21.12 -28.13 -8.15
N VAL A 267 -20.33 -27.12 -8.53
CA VAL A 267 -20.22 -25.85 -7.78
C VAL A 267 -21.38 -24.93 -8.18
N PRO A 268 -22.26 -24.51 -7.26
CA PRO A 268 -23.36 -23.59 -7.59
C PRO A 268 -22.85 -22.15 -7.85
N PRO A 269 -23.70 -21.24 -8.38
CA PRO A 269 -23.37 -19.82 -8.48
C PRO A 269 -23.13 -19.21 -7.09
N GLY A 270 -22.20 -18.26 -6.99
CA GLY A 270 -21.87 -17.60 -5.71
C GLY A 270 -20.44 -17.06 -5.64
N ALA A 271 -20.06 -16.60 -4.46
CA ALA A 271 -18.70 -16.17 -4.13
C ALA A 271 -18.02 -17.19 -3.20
N TYR A 272 -16.77 -17.56 -3.50
CA TYR A 272 -16.02 -18.61 -2.79
C TYR A 272 -14.55 -18.23 -2.59
N HIS A 273 -13.99 -18.40 -1.40
CA HIS A 273 -12.55 -18.40 -1.21
C HIS A 273 -11.94 -19.67 -1.79
N TYR A 274 -10.83 -19.56 -2.52
CA TYR A 274 -10.00 -20.72 -2.83
C TYR A 274 -9.15 -21.13 -1.62
N ASP A 275 -9.50 -22.24 -0.98
CA ASP A 275 -8.70 -22.86 0.08
C ASP A 275 -7.56 -23.67 -0.57
N SER A 276 -6.40 -23.03 -0.66
CA SER A 276 -5.17 -23.64 -1.22
C SER A 276 -4.57 -24.75 -0.34
N GLY A 277 -5.01 -24.90 0.92
CA GLY A 277 -4.58 -25.99 1.80
C GLY A 277 -5.42 -27.25 1.63
N ARG A 278 -6.74 -27.09 1.41
CA ARG A 278 -7.70 -28.21 1.19
C ARG A 278 -7.95 -28.52 -0.28
N HIS A 279 -7.46 -27.70 -1.20
CA HIS A 279 -7.81 -27.72 -2.63
C HIS A 279 -9.34 -27.69 -2.84
N ALA A 280 -9.99 -26.68 -2.27
CA ALA A 280 -11.44 -26.57 -2.24
C ALA A 280 -11.93 -25.13 -2.42
N LEU A 281 -13.23 -24.97 -2.67
CA LEU A 281 -13.93 -23.70 -2.65
C LEU A 281 -14.79 -23.59 -1.39
N THR A 282 -14.49 -22.64 -0.53
CA THR A 282 -15.24 -22.39 0.71
C THR A 282 -16.14 -21.15 0.53
N PRO A 283 -17.45 -21.20 0.86
CA PRO A 283 -18.36 -20.07 0.67
C PRO A 283 -17.85 -18.75 1.28
N ALA A 284 -18.00 -17.66 0.54
CA ALA A 284 -17.48 -16.33 0.90
C ALA A 284 -18.60 -15.27 0.86
N PRO A 285 -19.62 -15.35 1.74
CA PRO A 285 -20.84 -14.53 1.67
C PRO A 285 -20.57 -13.02 1.78
N ALA A 286 -19.51 -12.60 2.47
CA ALA A 286 -19.08 -11.20 2.54
C ALA A 286 -18.76 -10.58 1.17
N TYR A 287 -18.48 -11.40 0.16
CA TYR A 287 -18.17 -10.98 -1.21
C TYR A 287 -19.32 -11.27 -2.20
N ALA A 288 -20.51 -11.67 -1.73
CA ALA A 288 -21.65 -12.00 -2.61
C ALA A 288 -22.02 -10.84 -3.55
N ASP A 289 -22.01 -9.60 -3.06
CA ASP A 289 -22.30 -8.41 -3.87
C ASP A 289 -21.28 -8.14 -4.99
N GLN A 290 -20.06 -8.67 -4.89
CA GLN A 290 -19.05 -8.59 -5.94
C GLN A 290 -19.48 -9.38 -7.18
N LEU A 291 -20.35 -10.39 -7.05
CA LEU A 291 -20.88 -11.15 -8.19
C LEU A 291 -21.67 -10.25 -9.15
N ASN A 292 -22.32 -9.21 -8.64
CA ASN A 292 -23.03 -8.21 -9.43
C ASN A 292 -22.07 -7.29 -10.25
N THR A 293 -20.76 -7.39 -10.01
CA THR A 293 -19.71 -6.60 -10.70
C THR A 293 -19.04 -7.33 -11.86
N ILE A 294 -19.52 -8.52 -12.25
CA ILE A 294 -19.01 -9.25 -13.41
C ILE A 294 -20.09 -9.47 -14.48
N ALA A 295 -19.79 -9.07 -15.71
CA ALA A 295 -20.53 -9.44 -16.91
C ALA A 295 -19.72 -10.51 -17.65
N GLY A 296 -19.79 -11.75 -17.14
CA GLY A 296 -19.07 -12.91 -17.65
C GLY A 296 -19.37 -14.17 -16.81
N PRO A 297 -18.94 -15.36 -17.27
CA PRO A 297 -19.18 -16.63 -16.57
C PRO A 297 -18.45 -16.74 -15.22
N CYS A 298 -17.28 -16.11 -15.07
CA CYS A 298 -16.41 -16.22 -13.90
C CYS A 298 -15.63 -14.92 -13.68
N GLY A 299 -15.44 -14.56 -12.41
CA GLY A 299 -14.51 -13.51 -11.96
C GLY A 299 -13.57 -14.03 -10.89
N LEU A 300 -12.33 -13.54 -10.88
CA LEU A 300 -11.35 -13.80 -9.82
C LEU A 300 -11.03 -12.47 -9.14
N LEU A 301 -11.60 -12.27 -7.96
CA LEU A 301 -11.31 -11.13 -7.10
C LEU A 301 -10.03 -11.42 -6.32
N VAL A 302 -8.99 -10.65 -6.59
CA VAL A 302 -7.67 -10.80 -5.96
C VAL A 302 -7.64 -9.94 -4.70
N ILE A 303 -7.57 -10.62 -3.56
CA ILE A 303 -7.50 -10.01 -2.22
C ILE A 303 -6.12 -10.23 -1.62
N SER A 304 -5.80 -9.50 -0.55
CA SER A 304 -4.53 -9.67 0.17
C SER A 304 -4.75 -9.81 1.67
N HIS A 305 -4.41 -10.97 2.23
CA HIS A 305 -4.33 -11.19 3.67
C HIS A 305 -3.11 -10.43 4.25
N VAL A 306 -3.27 -9.13 4.49
CA VAL A 306 -2.15 -8.20 4.74
C VAL A 306 -1.36 -8.50 6.02
N GLU A 307 -1.95 -9.17 7.02
CA GLU A 307 -1.24 -9.48 8.29
C GLU A 307 0.03 -10.30 8.05
N ARG A 308 0.03 -11.23 7.07
CA ARG A 308 1.22 -12.00 6.67
C ARG A 308 2.40 -11.11 6.30
N ALA A 309 2.14 -9.97 5.65
CA ALA A 309 3.17 -8.98 5.30
C ALA A 309 3.50 -8.06 6.48
N MET A 310 2.48 -7.51 7.13
CA MET A 310 2.60 -6.59 8.27
C MET A 310 3.38 -7.17 9.46
N TRP A 311 3.25 -8.46 9.73
CA TRP A 311 3.99 -9.13 10.81
C TRP A 311 5.52 -8.98 10.63
N ARG A 312 6.00 -9.06 9.39
CA ARG A 312 7.41 -8.89 9.04
C ARG A 312 7.79 -7.43 8.80
N TYR A 313 6.95 -6.68 8.11
CA TYR A 313 7.27 -5.35 7.59
C TYR A 313 6.36 -4.30 8.23
N ARG A 314 6.90 -3.40 9.06
CA ARG A 314 6.12 -2.40 9.81
C ARG A 314 6.21 -0.98 9.22
N GLU A 315 6.90 -0.84 8.10
CA GLU A 315 7.09 0.43 7.39
C GLU A 315 5.87 0.72 6.52
N ILE A 316 5.36 1.95 6.55
CA ILE A 316 4.23 2.39 5.69
C ILE A 316 4.46 2.15 4.18
N ARG A 317 5.72 2.14 3.71
CA ARG A 317 6.07 1.85 2.31
C ARG A 317 5.77 0.39 1.93
N SER A 318 5.80 -0.53 2.90
CA SER A 318 5.73 -1.98 2.69
C SER A 318 4.36 -2.49 2.23
N PHE A 319 3.39 -1.60 2.04
CA PHE A 319 2.19 -1.87 1.25
C PHE A 319 2.43 -1.86 -0.28
N ARG A 320 3.37 -1.05 -0.82
CA ARG A 320 3.69 -1.06 -2.27
C ARG A 320 4.10 -2.46 -2.79
N PRO A 321 4.96 -3.24 -2.08
CA PRO A 321 5.26 -4.63 -2.41
C PRO A 321 4.04 -5.56 -2.50
N ILE A 322 2.96 -5.31 -1.76
CA ILE A 322 1.78 -6.20 -1.80
C ILE A 322 1.09 -6.13 -3.16
N SER A 323 0.93 -4.94 -3.73
CA SER A 323 0.37 -4.78 -5.08
C SER A 323 1.26 -5.46 -6.14
N ILE A 324 2.59 -5.39 -5.99
CA ILE A 324 3.56 -6.07 -6.86
C ILE A 324 3.45 -7.60 -6.71
N ASP A 325 3.43 -8.14 -5.48
CA ASP A 325 3.23 -9.56 -5.20
C ASP A 325 1.91 -10.06 -5.81
N ALA A 326 0.81 -9.30 -5.66
CA ALA A 326 -0.46 -9.60 -6.30
C ALA A 326 -0.36 -9.58 -7.84
N GLY A 327 0.40 -8.64 -8.41
CA GLY A 327 0.69 -8.58 -9.84
C GLY A 327 1.34 -9.85 -10.39
N HIS A 328 2.25 -10.48 -9.63
CA HIS A 328 2.82 -11.75 -10.05
C HIS A 328 1.78 -12.89 -10.13
N VAL A 329 0.83 -12.93 -9.19
CA VAL A 329 -0.27 -13.89 -9.18
C VAL A 329 -1.26 -13.59 -10.31
N VAL A 330 -1.64 -12.32 -10.51
CA VAL A 330 -2.54 -11.87 -11.58
C VAL A 330 -2.03 -12.29 -12.94
N GLU A 331 -0.74 -12.08 -13.24
CA GLU A 331 -0.19 -12.49 -14.53
C GLU A 331 -0.14 -14.01 -14.69
N THR A 332 0.14 -14.75 -13.62
CA THR A 332 0.10 -16.22 -13.66
C THR A 332 -1.32 -16.73 -13.98
N LEU A 333 -2.34 -16.16 -13.34
CA LEU A 333 -3.75 -16.46 -13.64
C LEU A 333 -4.12 -16.09 -15.08
N ALA A 334 -3.77 -14.86 -15.51
CA ALA A 334 -4.10 -14.35 -16.84
C ALA A 334 -3.43 -15.15 -17.97
N LEU A 335 -2.17 -15.56 -17.79
CA LEU A 335 -1.45 -16.41 -18.75
C LEU A 335 -2.07 -17.81 -18.87
N LEU A 336 -2.41 -18.47 -17.75
CA LEU A 336 -3.00 -19.81 -17.79
C LEU A 336 -4.42 -19.79 -18.40
N LEU A 337 -5.26 -18.83 -18.00
CA LEU A 337 -6.57 -18.60 -18.63
C LEU A 337 -6.44 -18.26 -20.12
N GLY A 338 -5.45 -17.44 -20.48
CA GLY A 338 -5.10 -17.11 -21.85
C GLY A 338 -4.65 -18.31 -22.67
N GLN A 339 -3.92 -19.26 -22.09
CA GLN A 339 -3.59 -20.54 -22.75
C GLN A 339 -4.84 -21.37 -23.03
N LEU A 340 -5.77 -21.47 -22.08
CA LEU A 340 -7.05 -22.17 -22.26
C LEU A 340 -8.00 -21.52 -23.30
N GLY A 341 -7.64 -20.35 -23.83
CA GLY A 341 -8.39 -19.62 -24.86
C GLY A 341 -9.33 -18.55 -24.32
N HIS A 342 -9.35 -18.32 -23.01
CA HIS A 342 -10.18 -17.26 -22.42
C HIS A 342 -9.54 -15.88 -22.62
N GLU A 343 -10.37 -14.89 -22.94
CA GLU A 343 -9.99 -13.50 -22.76
C GLU A 343 -10.04 -13.14 -21.27
N VAL A 344 -9.14 -12.26 -20.83
CA VAL A 344 -9.10 -11.82 -19.42
C VAL A 344 -9.03 -10.30 -19.37
N THR A 345 -10.09 -9.68 -18.87
CA THR A 345 -10.09 -8.26 -18.49
C THR A 345 -9.50 -8.15 -17.08
N VAL A 346 -8.43 -7.37 -16.90
CA VAL A 346 -7.88 -7.05 -15.57
C VAL A 346 -8.23 -5.60 -15.25
N GLY A 347 -8.86 -5.35 -14.10
CA GLY A 347 -9.24 -4.01 -13.70
C GLY A 347 -9.33 -3.84 -12.18
N PRO A 348 -9.73 -2.64 -11.72
CA PRO A 348 -10.00 -2.43 -10.31
C PRO A 348 -11.25 -3.23 -9.87
N PRO A 349 -11.33 -3.67 -8.61
CA PRO A 349 -12.60 -4.14 -8.06
C PRO A 349 -13.63 -3.00 -8.05
N LEU A 350 -14.88 -3.25 -8.41
CA LEU A 350 -15.85 -2.16 -8.63
C LEU A 350 -16.91 -2.00 -7.54
N CYS A 351 -17.12 -2.98 -6.66
CA CYS A 351 -17.96 -2.80 -5.48
C CYS A 351 -17.19 -2.01 -4.41
N ALA A 352 -17.92 -1.38 -3.48
CA ALA A 352 -17.36 -0.84 -2.24
C ALA A 352 -16.81 -1.99 -1.38
N GLU A 353 -15.83 -1.71 -0.52
CA GLU A 353 -15.44 -2.68 0.51
C GLU A 353 -16.63 -2.92 1.46
N PRO A 354 -17.03 -4.18 1.70
CA PRO A 354 -18.07 -4.52 2.67
C PRO A 354 -17.91 -3.82 4.02
N VAL A 355 -19.03 -3.62 4.71
CA VAL A 355 -19.10 -3.05 6.08
C VAL A 355 -18.52 -4.01 7.13
N ASP A 356 -18.19 -5.25 6.73
CA ASP A 356 -17.65 -6.25 7.62
C ASP A 356 -16.13 -6.12 7.82
N HIS A 357 -15.66 -6.64 8.94
CA HIS A 357 -14.28 -6.64 9.38
C HIS A 357 -13.31 -7.13 8.30
N ASP A 358 -13.70 -8.20 7.60
CA ASP A 358 -12.82 -8.99 6.75
C ASP A 358 -12.39 -8.25 5.48
N ALA A 359 -13.21 -7.33 4.96
CA ALA A 359 -12.85 -6.55 3.78
C ALA A 359 -11.69 -5.58 4.03
N VAL A 360 -11.61 -5.01 5.23
CA VAL A 360 -10.50 -4.14 5.62
C VAL A 360 -9.25 -4.96 5.96
N THR A 361 -9.38 -6.18 6.48
CA THR A 361 -8.23 -7.05 6.79
C THR A 361 -7.75 -7.89 5.59
N GLU A 362 -8.58 -8.05 4.55
CA GLU A 362 -8.26 -8.71 3.29
C GLU A 362 -8.62 -7.83 2.07
N PRO A 363 -8.02 -6.61 1.93
CA PRO A 363 -8.35 -5.65 0.87
C PRO A 363 -8.33 -6.24 -0.54
N ALA A 364 -9.32 -5.87 -1.35
CA ALA A 364 -9.38 -6.21 -2.76
C ALA A 364 -8.46 -5.31 -3.60
N LEU A 365 -7.56 -5.92 -4.38
CA LEU A 365 -6.52 -5.24 -5.15
C LEU A 365 -6.81 -5.21 -6.66
N ALA A 366 -7.40 -6.28 -7.20
CA ALA A 366 -7.79 -6.38 -8.60
C ALA A 366 -8.98 -7.32 -8.80
N LEU A 367 -9.65 -7.16 -9.93
CA LEU A 367 -10.67 -8.08 -10.43
C LEU A 367 -10.26 -8.54 -11.83
N LEU A 368 -10.13 -9.86 -12.01
CA LEU A 368 -10.05 -10.48 -13.33
C LEU A 368 -11.45 -10.92 -13.73
N VAL A 369 -11.91 -10.58 -14.93
CA VAL A 369 -13.15 -11.13 -15.50
C VAL A 369 -12.79 -12.02 -16.68
N VAL A 370 -13.24 -13.27 -16.63
CA VAL A 370 -12.93 -14.32 -17.61
C VAL A 370 -14.01 -14.32 -18.69
N SER A 371 -13.62 -14.16 -19.97
CA SER A 371 -14.53 -14.08 -21.12
C SER A 371 -15.67 -13.06 -20.89
N GLY A 372 -15.32 -11.86 -20.42
CA GLY A 372 -16.27 -10.83 -20.00
C GLY A 372 -15.60 -9.55 -19.51
N HIS A 373 -16.40 -8.63 -18.97
CA HIS A 373 -15.94 -7.34 -18.43
C HIS A 373 -16.52 -7.04 -17.05
N ALA A 374 -15.92 -6.09 -16.33
CA ALA A 374 -16.43 -5.65 -15.03
C ALA A 374 -17.62 -4.67 -15.17
N THR A 375 -18.49 -4.63 -14.17
CA THR A 375 -19.65 -3.74 -14.06
C THR A 375 -19.67 -3.01 -12.71
N SER A 376 -20.05 -1.75 -12.74
CA SER A 376 -20.21 -0.91 -11.56
C SER A 376 -21.58 -1.15 -10.90
N THR A 377 -21.61 -1.40 -9.59
CA THR A 377 -22.85 -1.55 -8.81
C THR A 377 -23.02 -0.40 -7.81
N PRO A 378 -24.25 -0.01 -7.47
CA PRO A 378 -24.47 0.93 -6.36
C PRO A 378 -24.01 0.30 -5.03
N PRO A 379 -23.59 1.11 -4.04
CA PRO A 379 -23.22 0.59 -2.72
C PRO A 379 -24.42 -0.08 -2.04
N ALA A 380 -24.13 -1.10 -1.24
CA ALA A 380 -25.13 -1.73 -0.38
C ALA A 380 -25.75 -0.70 0.59
N PRO A 381 -27.03 -0.83 0.97
CA PRO A 381 -27.66 0.05 1.93
C PRO A 381 -26.93 0.03 3.27
N ALA A 382 -26.83 1.20 3.91
CA ALA A 382 -26.26 1.28 5.26
C ALA A 382 -27.09 0.43 6.25
N PRO A 383 -26.45 -0.32 7.17
CA PRO A 383 -27.17 -1.08 8.18
C PRO A 383 -27.88 -0.15 9.18
N ALA A 384 -28.74 -0.73 10.02
CA ALA A 384 -29.60 0.00 10.94
C ALA A 384 -28.84 0.99 11.84
N ASP A 385 -29.48 2.14 12.09
CA ASP A 385 -28.96 3.22 12.94
C ASP A 385 -29.43 2.98 14.38
N ASP A 386 -28.50 2.76 15.31
CA ASP A 386 -28.78 2.59 16.75
C ASP A 386 -29.03 3.94 17.46
N GLY A 387 -29.00 5.05 16.71
CA GLY A 387 -29.15 6.39 17.23
C GLY A 387 -27.94 6.85 18.04
N ALA A 388 -26.78 6.18 17.91
CA ALA A 388 -25.54 6.59 18.55
C ALA A 388 -24.41 6.75 17.53
N PHE A 389 -23.50 7.67 17.80
CA PHE A 389 -22.44 8.02 16.86
C PHE A 389 -21.09 7.38 17.21
N CYS A 390 -20.34 7.00 16.18
CA CYS A 390 -18.92 6.74 16.23
C CYS A 390 -18.22 7.59 15.16
N THR A 391 -17.12 8.23 15.50
CA THR A 391 -16.29 8.93 14.50
C THR A 391 -15.71 7.91 13.53
N ASN A 392 -15.79 8.21 12.23
CA ASN A 392 -15.33 7.31 11.19
C ASN A 392 -13.82 7.06 11.32
N PRO A 393 -13.33 5.84 11.58
CA PRO A 393 -11.90 5.56 11.75
C PRO A 393 -11.06 5.84 10.48
N THR A 394 -11.69 6.01 9.31
CA THR A 394 -11.03 6.39 8.04
C THR A 394 -10.92 7.90 7.82
N LEU A 395 -11.41 8.70 8.78
CA LEU A 395 -11.35 10.15 8.74
C LEU A 395 -9.93 10.67 8.95
N HIS A 396 -9.50 11.55 8.03
CA HIS A 396 -8.36 12.44 8.22
C HIS A 396 -8.79 13.89 7.98
N LEU A 397 -8.03 14.85 8.50
CA LEU A 397 -8.24 16.27 8.27
C LEU A 397 -7.07 16.85 7.47
N THR A 398 -7.35 17.90 6.70
CA THR A 398 -6.34 18.81 6.15
C THR A 398 -6.64 20.24 6.57
N PHE A 399 -5.69 21.14 6.34
CA PHE A 399 -5.84 22.57 6.53
C PHE A 399 -6.08 23.23 5.16
N ASP A 400 -7.25 23.84 4.95
CA ASP A 400 -7.57 24.58 3.73
C ASP A 400 -8.55 25.73 3.99
N ARG A 401 -8.51 26.75 3.12
CA ARG A 401 -9.46 27.87 3.07
C ARG A 401 -9.68 28.59 4.40
N GLY A 402 -8.62 28.75 5.20
CA GLY A 402 -8.68 29.36 6.53
C GLY A 402 -9.33 28.46 7.59
N GLY A 403 -9.26 27.14 7.45
CA GLY A 403 -9.95 26.20 8.34
C GLY A 403 -9.43 24.77 8.31
N LEU A 404 -10.25 23.86 8.85
CA LEU A 404 -10.08 22.42 8.76
C LEU A 404 -11.12 21.83 7.80
N THR A 405 -10.69 20.92 6.95
CA THR A 405 -11.59 20.04 6.17
C THR A 405 -11.38 18.61 6.62
N ALA A 406 -12.47 17.95 7.01
CA ALA A 406 -12.50 16.52 7.22
C ALA A 406 -12.75 15.80 5.89
N HIS A 407 -11.98 14.75 5.65
CA HIS A 407 -12.09 13.86 4.49
C HIS A 407 -12.32 12.44 4.98
N VAL A 408 -13.16 11.71 4.27
CA VAL A 408 -13.51 10.31 4.55
C VAL A 408 -13.32 9.53 3.25
N GLY A 409 -12.72 8.35 3.32
CA GLY A 409 -12.52 7.46 2.16
C GLY A 409 -13.55 6.33 2.05
N TRP A 410 -14.23 6.00 3.15
CA TRP A 410 -15.19 4.89 3.25
C TRP A 410 -16.42 5.29 4.10
N PRO A 411 -17.65 4.90 3.72
CA PRO A 411 -18.00 4.04 2.58
C PRO A 411 -17.95 4.77 1.23
N GLU A 412 -17.99 6.10 1.21
CA GLU A 412 -17.78 6.91 0.01
C GLU A 412 -16.78 8.04 0.26
N ARG A 413 -16.18 8.57 -0.82
CA ARG A 413 -15.33 9.76 -0.69
C ARG A 413 -16.20 10.98 -0.43
N THR A 414 -16.15 11.49 0.80
CA THR A 414 -16.76 12.77 1.16
C THR A 414 -15.73 13.73 1.71
N SER A 415 -16.05 15.02 1.69
CA SER A 415 -15.26 16.05 2.38
C SER A 415 -16.17 17.15 2.91
N THR A 416 -15.88 17.68 4.08
CA THR A 416 -16.64 18.79 4.68
C THR A 416 -15.73 19.68 5.50
N ARG A 417 -15.95 21.00 5.46
CA ARG A 417 -15.38 21.88 6.47
C ARG A 417 -15.90 21.46 7.85
N VAL A 418 -15.01 21.52 8.84
CA VAL A 418 -15.32 21.26 10.25
C VAL A 418 -14.84 22.42 11.10
N SER A 419 -15.70 22.90 11.99
CA SER A 419 -15.32 23.86 13.03
C SER A 419 -14.52 23.17 14.14
N LEU A 420 -13.94 23.97 15.05
CA LEU A 420 -13.22 23.42 16.20
C LEU A 420 -14.17 22.76 17.22
N SER A 421 -15.42 23.23 17.34
CA SER A 421 -16.45 22.59 18.16
C SER A 421 -16.94 21.29 17.52
N GLU A 422 -17.02 21.22 16.18
CA GLU A 422 -17.27 19.96 15.47
C GLU A 422 -16.10 18.97 15.61
N LEU A 423 -14.86 19.46 15.65
CA LEU A 423 -13.70 18.62 15.98
C LEU A 423 -13.75 18.06 17.42
N GLN A 424 -14.33 18.80 18.36
CA GLN A 424 -14.59 18.29 19.71
C GLN A 424 -15.65 17.19 19.71
N VAL A 425 -16.73 17.34 18.92
CA VAL A 425 -17.73 16.28 18.70
C VAL A 425 -17.08 15.03 18.12
N LEU A 426 -16.31 15.16 17.03
CA LEU A 426 -15.56 14.03 16.45
C LEU A 426 -14.60 13.41 17.48
N GLY A 427 -13.94 14.22 18.30
CA GLY A 427 -13.12 13.72 19.40
C GLY A 427 -13.90 12.95 20.47
N HIS A 428 -15.13 13.39 20.78
CA HIS A 428 -16.02 12.76 21.76
C HIS A 428 -16.60 11.44 21.25
N CYS A 429 -16.82 11.32 19.94
CA CYS A 429 -17.33 10.11 19.28
C CYS A 429 -16.24 9.10 18.86
N LEU A 430 -14.94 9.34 19.14
CA LEU A 430 -13.89 8.33 18.96
C LEU A 430 -14.13 7.09 19.84
N PRO A 431 -13.90 5.85 19.38
CA PRO A 431 -14.06 4.63 20.19
C PRO A 431 -13.37 4.70 21.58
N SER A 432 -14.06 4.21 22.62
CA SER A 432 -13.57 4.18 24.01
C SER A 432 -13.32 2.74 24.47
N ARG A 433 -12.17 2.47 25.12
CA ARG A 433 -11.94 1.18 25.79
C ARG A 433 -12.82 0.97 27.02
N HIS A 434 -13.34 2.05 27.61
CA HIS A 434 -14.16 1.99 28.82
C HIS A 434 -15.67 2.00 28.54
N GLY A 435 -16.10 2.18 27.28
CA GLY A 435 -17.54 2.23 26.91
C GLY A 435 -18.35 3.36 27.57
N ASP A 436 -17.65 4.34 28.15
CA ASP A 436 -18.12 5.28 29.16
C ASP A 436 -18.77 6.56 28.62
N ARG A 437 -18.58 6.86 27.34
CA ARG A 437 -19.07 8.08 26.71
C ARG A 437 -20.44 7.85 26.07
N ASP A 438 -21.43 8.61 26.52
CA ASP A 438 -22.69 8.74 25.78
C ASP A 438 -22.44 9.49 24.46
N THR A 439 -22.54 8.76 23.35
CA THR A 439 -22.42 9.28 21.98
C THR A 439 -23.77 9.32 21.25
N SER A 440 -24.90 9.22 21.95
CA SER A 440 -26.21 9.57 21.40
C SER A 440 -26.28 11.06 21.04
N PRO A 441 -27.22 11.51 20.18
CA PRO A 441 -27.47 12.93 19.93
C PRO A 441 -27.64 13.76 21.21
N THR A 442 -28.26 13.20 22.24
CA THR A 442 -28.44 13.85 23.55
C THR A 442 -27.11 13.96 24.30
N GLY A 443 -26.35 12.87 24.41
CA GLY A 443 -25.03 12.86 25.06
C GLY A 443 -23.99 13.74 24.38
N VAL A 444 -23.96 13.74 23.04
CA VAL A 444 -23.09 14.60 22.24
C VAL A 444 -23.43 16.08 22.47
N ARG A 445 -24.72 16.45 22.48
CA ARG A 445 -25.15 17.83 22.75
C ARG A 445 -24.90 18.25 24.20
N ALA A 446 -24.96 17.32 25.16
CA ALA A 446 -24.58 17.59 26.54
C ALA A 446 -23.05 17.81 26.68
N ALA A 447 -22.24 17.09 25.90
CA ALA A 447 -20.79 17.19 25.92
C ALA A 447 -20.25 18.41 25.13
N VAL A 448 -20.91 18.81 24.04
CA VAL A 448 -20.53 19.94 23.18
C VAL A 448 -21.80 20.74 22.80
N PRO A 449 -22.33 21.59 23.71
CA PRO A 449 -23.61 22.28 23.52
C PRO A 449 -23.59 23.34 22.41
N GLU A 450 -22.40 23.77 21.98
CA GLU A 450 -22.21 24.78 20.93
C GLU A 450 -22.41 24.22 19.50
N VAL A 451 -22.53 22.91 19.33
CA VAL A 451 -22.83 22.29 18.01
C VAL A 451 -24.33 22.00 17.92
N PRO A 452 -25.07 22.70 17.04
CA PRO A 452 -26.52 22.55 16.94
C PRO A 452 -26.92 21.27 16.16
N PRO A 453 -28.16 20.78 16.30
CA PRO A 453 -28.57 19.46 15.78
C PRO A 453 -28.37 19.27 14.28
N GLU A 454 -28.61 20.31 13.47
CA GLU A 454 -28.43 20.30 12.02
C GLU A 454 -26.96 20.11 11.61
N ARG A 455 -26.01 20.51 12.46
CA ARG A 455 -24.58 20.27 12.23
C ARG A 455 -24.18 18.84 12.59
N LEU A 456 -24.79 18.24 13.61
CA LEU A 456 -24.62 16.80 13.87
C LEU A 456 -25.16 15.95 12.71
N GLU A 457 -26.35 16.30 12.20
CA GLU A 457 -26.94 15.62 11.04
C GLU A 457 -26.13 15.84 9.76
N HIS A 458 -25.52 17.01 9.59
CA HIS A 458 -24.55 17.26 8.52
C HIS A 458 -23.30 16.37 8.65
N LEU A 459 -22.73 16.24 9.85
CA LEU A 459 -21.57 15.35 10.10
C LEU A 459 -21.90 13.87 9.83
N ARG A 460 -23.13 13.43 10.15
CA ARG A 460 -23.69 12.10 9.84
C ARG A 460 -23.88 11.89 8.33
N THR A 461 -24.54 12.84 7.67
CA THR A 461 -24.77 12.84 6.20
C THR A 461 -23.46 12.87 5.41
N ARG A 462 -22.43 13.55 5.93
CA ARG A 462 -21.07 13.55 5.35
C ARG A 462 -20.21 12.38 5.84
N GLN A 463 -20.78 11.39 6.54
CA GLN A 463 -20.12 10.14 6.96
C GLN A 463 -18.88 10.32 7.87
N THR A 464 -18.69 11.52 8.44
CA THR A 464 -17.64 11.79 9.44
C THR A 464 -18.01 11.22 10.81
N LEU A 465 -19.31 11.18 11.10
CA LEU A 465 -19.93 10.31 12.10
C LEU A 465 -20.64 9.17 11.38
N LEU A 466 -20.49 7.96 11.89
CA LEU A 466 -21.18 6.73 11.48
C LEU A 466 -22.12 6.28 12.62
N PRO A 467 -23.14 5.46 12.34
CA PRO A 467 -23.82 4.69 13.39
C PRO A 467 -22.80 3.88 14.20
N ARG A 468 -23.00 3.77 15.52
CA ARG A 468 -21.95 3.29 16.44
C ARG A 468 -21.51 1.87 16.10
N GLU A 469 -22.45 0.98 15.79
CA GLU A 469 -22.16 -0.40 15.41
C GLU A 469 -21.30 -0.50 14.14
N VAL A 470 -21.57 0.35 13.13
CA VAL A 470 -20.79 0.45 11.89
C VAL A 470 -19.37 0.93 12.18
N GLY A 471 -19.24 2.02 12.95
CA GLY A 471 -17.93 2.55 13.33
C GLY A 471 -17.12 1.54 14.15
N HIS A 472 -17.74 0.80 15.06
CA HIS A 472 -17.07 -0.25 15.84
C HIS A 472 -16.69 -1.50 15.01
N ARG A 473 -17.46 -1.88 13.96
CA ARG A 473 -17.03 -2.90 13.00
C ARG A 473 -15.76 -2.45 12.27
N LEU A 474 -15.80 -1.24 11.71
CA LEU A 474 -14.72 -0.68 10.92
C LEU A 474 -13.46 -0.44 11.76
N ASP A 475 -13.60 0.04 13.01
CA ASP A 475 -12.48 0.29 13.94
C ASP A 475 -11.70 -1.00 14.26
N ARG A 476 -12.36 -2.17 14.31
CA ARG A 476 -11.66 -3.46 14.48
C ARG A 476 -10.76 -3.78 13.28
N GLY A 477 -11.31 -3.66 12.06
CA GLY A 477 -10.54 -3.90 10.83
C GLY A 477 -9.38 -2.91 10.67
N VAL A 478 -9.65 -1.62 10.88
CA VAL A 478 -8.62 -0.55 10.89
C VAL A 478 -7.59 -0.77 11.99
N GLY A 479 -8.00 -1.32 13.14
CA GLY A 479 -7.16 -1.67 14.28
C GLY A 479 -6.03 -2.67 13.93
N LEU A 480 -6.25 -3.56 12.96
CA LEU A 480 -5.19 -4.44 12.44
C LEU A 480 -4.06 -3.64 11.77
N TRP A 481 -4.42 -2.68 10.91
CA TRP A 481 -3.44 -1.81 10.23
C TRP A 481 -2.73 -0.89 11.22
N ALA A 482 -3.47 -0.36 12.19
CA ALA A 482 -2.93 0.45 13.29
C ALA A 482 -1.89 -0.31 14.11
N LYS A 483 -2.18 -1.56 14.51
CA LYS A 483 -1.29 -2.46 15.29
C LYS A 483 0.10 -2.60 14.65
N TYR A 484 0.19 -2.59 13.33
CA TYR A 484 1.45 -2.75 12.59
C TYR A 484 2.00 -1.44 11.98
N GLY A 485 1.43 -0.29 12.31
CA GLY A 485 1.90 1.03 11.84
C GLY A 485 1.49 1.40 10.40
N TRP A 486 0.57 0.64 9.80
CA TRP A 486 0.15 0.77 8.39
C TRP A 486 -1.13 1.59 8.20
N TYR A 487 -1.63 2.26 9.24
CA TYR A 487 -2.87 3.05 9.15
C TYR A 487 -2.84 4.11 8.03
N LEU A 488 -1.71 4.80 7.81
CA LEU A 488 -1.60 5.73 6.69
C LEU A 488 -1.70 5.06 5.31
N SER A 489 -1.27 3.80 5.20
CA SER A 489 -1.36 2.98 3.98
C SER A 489 -2.79 2.52 3.72
N LEU A 490 -3.56 2.18 4.77
CA LEU A 490 -5.00 1.91 4.66
C LEU A 490 -5.75 3.13 4.12
N LEU A 491 -5.48 4.31 4.66
CA LEU A 491 -6.10 5.55 4.18
C LEU A 491 -5.81 5.81 2.70
N ALA A 492 -4.60 5.47 2.23
CA ALA A 492 -4.23 5.56 0.81
C ALA A 492 -5.01 4.56 -0.04
N HIS A 493 -5.08 3.30 0.41
CA HIS A 493 -5.85 2.27 -0.26
C HIS A 493 -7.32 2.66 -0.39
N LEU A 494 -7.97 3.12 0.69
CA LEU A 494 -9.37 3.55 0.64
C LEU A 494 -9.59 4.77 -0.28
N ASP A 495 -8.64 5.73 -0.33
CA ASP A 495 -8.69 6.86 -1.27
C ASP A 495 -8.60 6.40 -2.74
N ILE A 496 -7.80 5.36 -3.02
CA ILE A 496 -7.67 4.71 -4.33
C ILE A 496 -8.96 3.95 -4.68
N ARG A 497 -9.48 3.11 -3.76
CA ARG A 497 -10.73 2.34 -3.93
C ARG A 497 -11.96 3.23 -4.12
N ALA A 498 -11.99 4.42 -3.52
CA ALA A 498 -13.02 5.41 -3.81
C ALA A 498 -12.89 6.00 -5.23
N GLY A 499 -11.65 6.25 -5.70
CA GLY A 499 -11.38 6.64 -7.08
C GLY A 499 -11.78 5.58 -8.11
N HIS A 500 -11.58 4.29 -7.81
CA HIS A 500 -12.00 3.19 -8.67
C HIS A 500 -13.50 3.20 -8.99
N ARG A 501 -14.37 3.57 -8.04
CA ARG A 501 -15.82 3.64 -8.31
C ARG A 501 -16.21 4.81 -9.22
N GLN A 502 -15.37 5.84 -9.32
CA GLN A 502 -15.60 7.03 -10.16
C GLN A 502 -15.09 6.82 -11.59
N SER A 503 -13.96 6.12 -11.78
CA SER A 503 -13.28 5.98 -13.08
C SER A 503 -13.07 4.53 -13.54
N GLY A 504 -13.53 3.53 -12.80
CA GLY A 504 -13.06 2.14 -12.90
C GLY A 504 -13.23 1.43 -14.24
N ARG A 505 -14.22 1.83 -15.06
CA ARG A 505 -14.39 1.28 -16.41
C ARG A 505 -13.30 1.73 -17.37
N GLU A 506 -12.75 2.93 -17.17
CA GLU A 506 -11.68 3.52 -17.99
C GLU A 506 -10.30 2.97 -17.61
N LEU A 507 -10.18 2.33 -16.44
CA LEU A 507 -8.92 1.81 -15.87
C LEU A 507 -8.69 0.32 -16.15
N ALA A 508 -9.65 -0.38 -16.76
CA ALA A 508 -9.51 -1.79 -17.08
C ALA A 508 -8.63 -2.00 -18.33
N SER A 509 -7.74 -2.99 -18.31
CA SER A 509 -7.00 -3.42 -19.49
C SER A 509 -7.94 -3.98 -20.55
N GLN A 510 -7.62 -3.84 -21.83
CA GLN A 510 -8.43 -4.40 -22.92
C GLN A 510 -8.58 -5.93 -22.78
N SER A 511 -9.78 -6.45 -23.06
CA SER A 511 -10.05 -7.90 -23.10
C SER A 511 -9.33 -8.53 -24.28
N ARG A 512 -8.29 -9.31 -24.02
CA ARG A 512 -7.61 -10.21 -24.97
C ARG A 512 -7.04 -11.42 -24.22
N PRO A 513 -6.82 -12.58 -24.88
CA PRO A 513 -6.07 -13.68 -24.27
C PRO A 513 -4.62 -13.27 -24.04
N VAL A 514 -4.16 -13.25 -22.79
CA VAL A 514 -2.77 -12.90 -22.47
C VAL A 514 -1.88 -14.10 -22.78
N ARG A 515 -0.91 -13.94 -23.68
CA ARG A 515 0.00 -15.01 -24.11
C ARG A 515 1.42 -14.50 -24.29
N LEU A 516 2.40 -15.30 -23.86
CA LEU A 516 3.81 -15.10 -24.18
C LEU A 516 4.09 -15.79 -25.52
N THR A 517 4.51 -15.01 -26.51
CA THR A 517 4.85 -15.50 -27.85
C THR A 517 6.16 -16.28 -27.80
N GLY A 518 6.25 -17.37 -28.56
CA GLY A 518 7.40 -18.29 -28.56
C GLY A 518 7.48 -19.23 -27.34
N LEU A 519 6.60 -19.07 -26.35
CA LEU A 519 6.49 -20.00 -25.21
C LEU A 519 5.30 -20.94 -25.42
N ALA A 520 5.59 -22.22 -25.67
CA ALA A 520 4.57 -23.26 -25.80
C ALA A 520 3.83 -23.47 -24.45
N PRO A 521 2.55 -23.93 -24.46
CA PRO A 521 1.76 -24.06 -23.24
C PRO A 521 2.40 -25.00 -22.20
N GLU A 522 3.04 -26.08 -22.65
CA GLU A 522 3.75 -27.04 -21.79
C GLU A 522 4.97 -26.37 -21.12
N ARG A 523 5.76 -25.64 -21.91
CA ARG A 523 6.93 -24.89 -21.41
C ARG A 523 6.55 -23.78 -20.42
N LEU A 524 5.35 -23.21 -20.52
CA LEU A 524 4.84 -22.28 -19.51
C LEU A 524 4.65 -22.98 -18.16
N VAL A 525 4.02 -24.18 -18.16
CA VAL A 525 3.82 -24.99 -16.95
C VAL A 525 5.17 -25.40 -16.36
N ASP A 526 6.08 -25.92 -17.17
CA ASP A 526 7.43 -26.32 -16.76
C ASP A 526 8.20 -25.14 -16.15
N SER A 527 8.13 -23.96 -16.80
CA SER A 527 8.77 -22.73 -16.31
C SER A 527 8.19 -22.27 -14.98
N LEU A 528 6.86 -22.30 -14.80
CA LEU A 528 6.21 -21.96 -13.53
C LEU A 528 6.63 -22.90 -12.39
N LEU A 529 6.71 -24.21 -12.67
CA LEU A 529 7.12 -25.24 -11.72
C LEU A 529 8.61 -25.16 -11.38
N ALA A 530 9.47 -24.86 -12.35
CA ALA A 530 10.91 -24.70 -12.19
C ALA A 530 11.31 -23.34 -11.58
N ARG A 531 10.47 -22.29 -11.71
CA ARG A 531 10.82 -20.93 -11.28
C ARG A 531 11.12 -20.88 -9.78
N ARG A 532 12.37 -20.51 -9.47
CA ARG A 532 12.84 -20.17 -8.12
C ARG A 532 13.59 -18.84 -8.16
N THR A 533 13.35 -17.99 -7.18
CA THR A 533 14.04 -16.71 -7.00
C THR A 533 15.52 -16.98 -6.75
N CYS A 534 16.37 -16.55 -7.69
CA CYS A 534 17.81 -16.75 -7.62
C CYS A 534 18.42 -15.83 -6.55
N ARG A 535 19.35 -16.34 -5.73
CA ARG A 535 20.07 -15.53 -4.73
C ARG A 535 21.59 -15.55 -4.92
N ALA A 536 22.09 -16.27 -5.91
CA ALA A 536 23.51 -16.36 -6.25
C ALA A 536 23.65 -16.59 -7.75
N PHE A 537 24.27 -15.64 -8.43
CA PHE A 537 24.53 -15.72 -9.86
C PHE A 537 25.96 -16.21 -10.15
N SER A 538 26.13 -16.85 -11.30
CA SER A 538 27.42 -17.20 -11.86
C SER A 538 28.05 -15.97 -12.54
N SER A 539 29.39 -15.91 -12.59
CA SER A 539 30.12 -14.90 -13.36
C SER A 539 30.12 -15.16 -14.87
N VAL A 540 29.60 -16.31 -15.32
CA VAL A 540 29.47 -16.65 -16.75
C VAL A 540 28.51 -15.65 -17.43
N PRO A 541 28.95 -14.95 -18.50
CA PRO A 541 28.11 -13.99 -19.20
C PRO A 541 26.83 -14.59 -19.77
N VAL A 542 25.78 -13.78 -19.87
CA VAL A 542 24.53 -14.10 -20.59
C VAL A 542 24.62 -13.58 -22.02
N ALA A 543 24.02 -14.26 -22.99
CA ALA A 543 23.96 -13.77 -24.37
C ALA A 543 23.10 -12.50 -24.45
N ARG A 544 23.50 -11.53 -25.28
CA ARG A 544 22.69 -10.32 -25.52
C ARG A 544 21.30 -10.65 -26.06
N GLU A 545 21.22 -11.61 -26.98
CA GLU A 545 19.99 -12.08 -27.60
C GLU A 545 18.98 -12.59 -26.56
N ASP A 546 19.42 -13.32 -25.53
CA ASP A 546 18.55 -13.74 -24.41
C ASP A 546 18.00 -12.54 -23.64
N VAL A 547 18.83 -11.53 -23.37
CA VAL A 547 18.41 -10.32 -22.65
C VAL A 547 17.38 -9.53 -23.46
N GLU A 548 17.65 -9.26 -24.73
CA GLU A 548 16.75 -8.51 -25.62
C GLU A 548 15.44 -9.28 -25.87
N SER A 549 15.52 -10.61 -26.04
CA SER A 549 14.34 -11.48 -26.20
C SER A 549 13.46 -11.54 -24.95
N VAL A 550 14.06 -11.68 -23.75
CA VAL A 550 13.32 -11.65 -22.47
C VAL A 550 12.67 -10.28 -22.25
N LEU A 551 13.39 -9.18 -22.51
CA LEU A 551 12.86 -7.83 -22.35
C LEU A 551 11.70 -7.55 -23.31
N GLY A 552 11.86 -7.85 -24.60
CA GLY A 552 10.82 -7.59 -25.60
C GLY A 552 9.53 -8.37 -25.35
N GLU A 553 9.65 -9.64 -24.96
CA GLU A 553 8.49 -10.45 -24.61
C GLU A 553 7.87 -10.03 -23.26
N THR A 554 8.69 -9.59 -22.30
CA THR A 554 8.19 -9.02 -21.03
C THR A 554 7.37 -7.75 -21.27
N THR A 555 7.90 -6.81 -22.06
CA THR A 555 7.30 -5.47 -22.24
C THR A 555 6.18 -5.41 -23.28
N ARG A 556 5.89 -6.49 -24.02
CA ARG A 556 4.80 -6.47 -25.01
C ARG A 556 3.45 -6.25 -24.33
N GLY A 557 2.63 -5.36 -24.87
CA GLY A 557 1.32 -5.02 -24.30
C GLY A 557 1.39 -4.08 -23.08
N ALA A 558 2.58 -3.66 -22.64
CA ALA A 558 2.74 -2.85 -21.43
C ALA A 558 2.16 -1.43 -21.58
N ALA A 559 2.17 -0.87 -22.80
CA ALA A 559 1.57 0.44 -23.07
C ALA A 559 0.05 0.35 -22.99
N GLU A 560 -0.55 -0.68 -23.58
CA GLU A 560 -1.98 -0.96 -23.57
C GLU A 560 -2.53 -1.24 -22.17
N GLU A 561 -1.69 -1.72 -21.26
CA GLU A 561 -2.03 -1.88 -19.84
C GLU A 561 -1.89 -0.58 -19.02
N LEU A 562 -0.87 0.23 -19.29
CA LEU A 562 -0.53 1.39 -18.45
C LEU A 562 -1.15 2.72 -18.90
N ILE A 563 -1.41 2.91 -20.20
CA ILE A 563 -2.06 4.12 -20.74
C ILE A 563 -3.45 4.35 -20.11
N PRO A 564 -4.34 3.33 -19.96
CA PRO A 564 -5.62 3.49 -19.27
C PRO A 564 -5.47 4.02 -17.83
N LEU A 565 -4.40 3.64 -17.13
CA LEU A 565 -4.08 4.09 -15.77
C LEU A 565 -3.49 5.51 -15.72
N GLY A 566 -3.29 6.17 -16.88
CA GLY A 566 -2.56 7.42 -17.04
C GLY A 566 -1.05 7.29 -16.79
N ALA A 567 -0.54 6.06 -16.71
CA ALA A 567 0.83 5.74 -16.37
C ALA A 567 1.72 5.58 -17.62
N ALA A 568 3.03 5.69 -17.43
CA ALA A 568 4.02 5.45 -18.49
C ALA A 568 5.21 4.65 -17.94
N LEU A 569 5.62 3.59 -18.66
CA LEU A 569 6.76 2.76 -18.32
C LEU A 569 8.04 3.29 -18.96
N ARG A 570 9.13 3.29 -18.19
CA ARG A 570 10.50 3.33 -18.66
C ARG A 570 11.23 2.10 -18.15
N VAL A 571 12.07 1.49 -18.99
CA VAL A 571 12.83 0.29 -18.66
C VAL A 571 14.30 0.59 -18.87
N VAL A 572 15.09 0.58 -17.80
CA VAL A 572 16.52 0.91 -17.85
C VAL A 572 17.34 -0.31 -17.42
N VAL A 573 18.44 -0.56 -18.11
CA VAL A 573 19.19 -1.82 -18.09
C VAL A 573 20.68 -1.55 -17.89
N ALA A 574 21.29 -2.16 -16.87
CA ALA A 574 22.73 -2.16 -16.63
C ALA A 574 23.29 -3.59 -16.85
N PRO A 575 24.00 -3.85 -17.97
CA PRO A 575 24.67 -5.11 -18.23
C PRO A 575 25.94 -5.21 -17.38
N LEU A 576 26.02 -6.20 -16.48
CA LEU A 576 27.18 -6.43 -15.59
C LEU A 576 28.06 -7.59 -16.06
N ALA A 577 27.51 -8.51 -16.86
CA ALA A 577 28.16 -9.60 -17.59
C ALA A 577 27.26 -10.07 -18.75
N VAL A 578 27.09 -9.23 -19.78
CA VAL A 578 26.34 -9.58 -21.00
C VAL A 578 27.29 -9.57 -22.18
N ALA A 579 27.29 -10.64 -22.98
CA ALA A 579 28.17 -10.77 -24.13
C ALA A 579 27.87 -9.66 -25.16
N GLY A 580 28.90 -8.96 -25.63
CA GLY A 580 28.77 -7.89 -26.63
C GLY A 580 28.23 -6.55 -26.10
N LEU A 581 28.05 -6.38 -24.78
CA LEU A 581 27.73 -5.08 -24.15
C LEU A 581 28.82 -4.67 -23.16
N PRO A 582 29.26 -3.39 -23.12
CA PRO A 582 30.26 -2.94 -22.15
C PRO A 582 29.74 -3.01 -20.72
N THR A 583 30.53 -3.59 -19.81
CA THR A 583 30.17 -3.74 -18.39
C THR A 583 29.83 -2.40 -17.74
N GLY A 584 28.61 -2.31 -17.22
CA GLY A 584 28.07 -1.17 -16.50
C GLY A 584 27.55 -0.03 -17.38
N ALA A 585 27.73 -0.08 -18.71
CA ALA A 585 27.17 0.93 -19.61
C ALA A 585 25.64 0.79 -19.64
N VAL A 586 24.93 1.78 -19.10
CA VAL A 586 23.47 1.73 -18.96
C VAL A 586 22.80 2.00 -20.30
N HIS A 587 21.71 1.28 -20.56
CA HIS A 587 20.86 1.45 -21.74
C HIS A 587 19.41 1.67 -21.31
N GLU A 588 18.64 2.40 -22.11
CA GLU A 588 17.18 2.39 -22.06
C GLU A 588 16.66 1.35 -23.06
N TRP A 589 15.69 0.53 -22.62
CA TRP A 589 15.06 -0.46 -23.48
C TRP A 589 13.93 0.19 -24.28
N ASN A 590 14.10 0.24 -25.60
CA ASN A 590 13.09 0.74 -26.52
C ASN A 590 12.08 -0.37 -26.87
N VAL A 591 10.89 -0.27 -26.29
CA VAL A 591 9.82 -1.28 -26.45
C VAL A 591 9.35 -1.41 -27.91
N GLU A 592 9.34 -0.32 -28.68
CA GLU A 592 8.86 -0.30 -30.07
C GLU A 592 9.88 -0.91 -31.04
N ARG A 593 11.16 -0.59 -30.87
CA ARG A 593 12.25 -1.09 -31.72
C ARG A 593 12.80 -2.45 -31.28
N GLY A 594 12.60 -2.83 -30.02
CA GLY A 594 13.26 -3.99 -29.42
C GLY A 594 14.77 -3.79 -29.25
N THR A 595 15.23 -2.55 -28.98
CA THR A 595 16.64 -2.19 -28.90
C THR A 595 17.06 -1.69 -27.53
N LEU A 596 18.31 -1.97 -27.16
CA LEU A 596 19.00 -1.31 -26.05
C LEU A 596 19.66 -0.02 -26.56
N ASP A 597 19.06 1.13 -26.25
CA ASP A 597 19.54 2.45 -26.63
C ASP A 597 20.52 2.97 -25.55
N PRO A 598 21.79 3.28 -25.86
CA PRO A 598 22.79 3.60 -24.84
C PRO A 598 22.56 4.95 -24.17
N LEU A 599 22.79 5.02 -22.85
CA LEU A 599 22.79 6.25 -22.05
C LEU A 599 24.22 6.59 -21.61
N ASP A 600 24.52 7.89 -21.47
CA ASP A 600 25.76 8.39 -20.86
C ASP A 600 25.75 8.20 -19.32
N ILE A 601 25.63 6.96 -18.87
CA ILE A 601 25.51 6.58 -17.47
C ILE A 601 26.22 5.24 -17.25
N THR A 602 27.06 5.16 -16.22
CA THR A 602 27.71 3.90 -15.81
C THR A 602 27.22 3.45 -14.44
N VAL A 603 26.74 2.21 -14.33
CA VAL A 603 26.34 1.57 -13.06
C VAL A 603 27.12 0.26 -12.89
N GLY A 604 28.11 0.29 -11.98
CA GLY A 604 28.87 -0.90 -11.58
C GLY A 604 28.14 -1.73 -10.51
N ARG A 605 28.70 -2.90 -10.18
CA ARG A 605 28.12 -3.90 -9.26
C ARG A 605 27.78 -3.33 -7.87
N ASP A 606 28.68 -2.55 -7.27
CA ASP A 606 28.42 -1.91 -5.97
C ASP A 606 27.35 -0.83 -6.03
N VAL A 607 27.26 -0.08 -7.13
CA VAL A 607 26.21 0.93 -7.31
C VAL A 607 24.87 0.23 -7.46
N ALA A 608 24.77 -0.84 -8.26
CA ALA A 608 23.54 -1.63 -8.36
C ALA A 608 23.09 -2.16 -6.98
N ARG A 609 24.03 -2.73 -6.20
CA ARG A 609 23.79 -3.20 -4.82
C ARG A 609 23.24 -2.09 -3.92
N ALA A 610 23.91 -0.94 -3.89
CA ALA A 610 23.55 0.20 -3.04
C ALA A 610 22.19 0.83 -3.41
N LEU A 611 21.87 0.93 -4.71
CA LEU A 611 20.54 1.38 -5.17
C LEU A 611 19.42 0.43 -4.74
N THR A 612 19.74 -0.84 -4.52
CA THR A 612 18.81 -1.88 -4.03
C THR A 612 19.09 -2.24 -2.56
N ILE A 613 19.35 -1.24 -1.72
CA ILE A 613 19.45 -1.36 -0.25
C ILE A 613 20.42 -2.45 0.24
N GLY A 614 21.51 -2.70 -0.48
CA GLY A 614 22.53 -3.69 -0.07
C GLY A 614 22.36 -5.11 -0.61
N GLN A 615 21.32 -5.39 -1.40
CA GLN A 615 20.97 -6.75 -1.81
C GLN A 615 22.02 -7.38 -2.74
N GLU A 616 22.86 -8.25 -2.19
CA GLU A 616 23.96 -8.97 -2.88
C GLU A 616 23.60 -9.64 -4.21
N PRO A 617 22.40 -10.22 -4.43
CA PRO A 617 22.04 -10.78 -5.74
C PRO A 617 22.09 -9.76 -6.88
N MET A 618 21.85 -8.47 -6.58
CA MET A 618 21.91 -7.39 -7.57
C MET A 618 23.35 -7.00 -7.93
N SER A 619 24.32 -7.26 -7.05
CA SER A 619 25.75 -7.07 -7.33
C SER A 619 26.31 -8.19 -8.22
N THR A 620 25.77 -9.40 -8.10
CA THR A 620 26.26 -10.61 -8.78
C THR A 620 25.54 -10.94 -10.08
N ALA A 621 24.34 -10.41 -10.32
CA ALA A 621 23.59 -10.56 -11.57
C ALA A 621 24.43 -10.26 -12.82
N ALA A 622 24.02 -10.86 -13.95
CA ALA A 622 24.60 -10.60 -15.26
C ALA A 622 24.01 -9.33 -15.89
N VAL A 623 22.76 -9.01 -15.57
CA VAL A 623 22.09 -7.76 -15.95
C VAL A 623 21.15 -7.32 -14.83
N VAL A 624 21.09 -6.01 -14.58
CA VAL A 624 20.11 -5.39 -13.67
C VAL A 624 19.17 -4.52 -14.49
N THR A 625 17.87 -4.70 -14.28
CA THR A 625 16.79 -3.99 -14.95
C THR A 625 15.95 -3.24 -13.93
N TRP A 626 15.68 -1.96 -14.17
CA TRP A 626 14.70 -1.16 -13.42
C TRP A 626 13.48 -0.92 -14.29
N PHE A 627 12.34 -1.43 -13.87
CA PHE A 627 11.04 -0.98 -14.34
C PHE A 627 10.63 0.25 -13.53
N MET A 628 10.43 1.37 -14.21
CA MET A 628 10.05 2.64 -13.61
C MET A 628 8.74 3.11 -14.21
N ALA A 629 7.76 3.42 -13.37
CA ALA A 629 6.47 3.91 -13.83
C ALA A 629 6.19 5.31 -13.28
N ARG A 630 5.93 6.26 -14.17
CA ARG A 630 5.36 7.57 -13.84
C ARG A 630 3.86 7.40 -13.62
N VAL A 631 3.32 7.91 -12.51
CA VAL A 631 1.87 7.85 -12.21
C VAL A 631 1.35 9.24 -11.82
N PRO A 632 0.18 9.69 -12.32
CA PRO A 632 -0.45 10.93 -11.87
C PRO A 632 -0.95 10.83 -10.42
N LEU A 633 -0.26 11.47 -9.48
CA LEU A 633 -0.59 11.42 -8.04
C LEU A 633 -1.89 12.18 -7.69
N ASP A 634 -2.34 13.06 -8.57
CA ASP A 634 -3.63 13.74 -8.51
C ASP A 634 -4.82 12.84 -8.90
N ARG A 635 -4.56 11.70 -9.58
CA ARG A 635 -5.58 10.71 -9.98
C ARG A 635 -5.31 9.36 -9.32
N PRO A 636 -5.75 9.15 -8.07
CA PRO A 636 -5.27 8.02 -7.27
C PRO A 636 -5.60 6.63 -7.81
N ALA A 637 -6.68 6.51 -8.57
CA ALA A 637 -7.22 5.24 -9.03
C ALA A 637 -6.23 4.38 -9.88
N GLY A 638 -5.24 4.98 -10.54
CA GLY A 638 -4.24 4.23 -11.32
C GLY A 638 -3.07 3.65 -10.51
N TYR A 639 -2.91 4.03 -9.23
CA TYR A 639 -1.64 3.86 -8.50
C TYR A 639 -1.33 2.42 -8.09
N GLU A 640 -2.26 1.75 -7.41
CA GLU A 640 -2.09 0.33 -7.03
C GLU A 640 -2.12 -0.59 -8.25
N LEU A 641 -2.96 -0.28 -9.25
CA LEU A 641 -2.97 -1.01 -10.52
C LEU A 641 -1.64 -0.88 -11.25
N THR A 642 -0.98 0.28 -11.23
CA THR A 642 0.37 0.43 -11.84
C THR A 642 1.41 -0.41 -11.11
N LEU A 643 1.40 -0.43 -9.77
CA LEU A 643 2.28 -1.31 -8.98
C LEU A 643 2.02 -2.79 -9.32
N LEU A 644 0.75 -3.15 -9.50
CA LEU A 644 0.33 -4.48 -9.91
C LEU A 644 0.85 -4.83 -11.32
N SER A 645 0.74 -3.92 -12.29
CA SER A 645 1.33 -4.08 -13.63
C SER A 645 2.85 -4.26 -13.59
N LEU A 646 3.57 -3.55 -12.70
CA LEU A 646 5.01 -3.79 -12.50
C LEU A 646 5.30 -5.23 -12.00
N GLY A 647 4.45 -5.76 -11.12
CA GLY A 647 4.50 -7.17 -10.70
C GLY A 647 4.20 -8.15 -11.83
N ARG A 648 3.23 -7.83 -12.70
CA ARG A 648 2.90 -8.64 -13.88
C ARG A 648 4.07 -8.73 -14.86
N LEU A 649 4.68 -7.60 -15.20
CA LEU A 649 5.92 -7.54 -16.00
C LEU A 649 7.06 -8.32 -15.33
N GLY A 650 7.21 -8.19 -14.00
CA GLY A 650 8.17 -8.98 -13.24
C GLY A 650 7.95 -10.49 -13.35
N GLN A 651 6.69 -10.96 -13.39
CA GLN A 651 6.38 -12.37 -13.55
C GLN A 651 6.68 -12.89 -14.95
N ARG A 652 6.39 -12.12 -16.00
CA ARG A 652 6.81 -12.45 -17.37
C ARG A 652 8.32 -12.66 -17.43
N MET A 653 9.08 -11.70 -16.90
CA MET A 653 10.55 -11.80 -16.85
C MET A 653 11.01 -13.04 -16.08
N CYS A 654 10.36 -13.38 -14.96
CA CYS A 654 10.66 -14.60 -14.20
C CYS A 654 10.41 -15.90 -14.99
N ILE A 655 9.31 -15.98 -15.73
CA ILE A 655 8.95 -17.14 -16.56
C ILE A 655 9.92 -17.25 -17.74
N LEU A 656 10.07 -16.18 -18.52
CA LEU A 656 10.88 -16.14 -19.74
C LEU A 656 12.38 -16.36 -19.51
N ALA A 657 12.89 -15.90 -18.36
CA ALA A 657 14.25 -16.19 -17.94
C ALA A 657 14.41 -17.65 -17.49
N THR A 658 13.44 -18.20 -16.73
CA THR A 658 13.49 -19.60 -16.29
C THR A 658 13.43 -20.56 -17.48
N ASP A 659 12.61 -20.26 -18.49
CA ASP A 659 12.52 -20.97 -19.77
C ASP A 659 13.86 -21.02 -20.53
N ARG A 660 14.73 -20.01 -20.35
CA ARG A 660 16.10 -19.94 -20.89
C ARG A 660 17.16 -20.51 -19.94
N GLY A 661 16.76 -21.19 -18.86
CA GLY A 661 17.67 -21.70 -17.83
C GLY A 661 18.27 -20.64 -16.89
N LEU A 662 17.89 -19.37 -17.05
CA LEU A 662 18.39 -18.27 -16.25
C LEU A 662 17.72 -18.20 -14.86
N GLY A 663 18.38 -17.49 -13.96
CA GLY A 663 17.84 -17.07 -12.67
C GLY A 663 17.36 -15.62 -12.71
N VAL A 664 16.38 -15.30 -11.85
CA VAL A 664 15.98 -13.91 -11.59
C VAL A 664 15.88 -13.68 -10.08
N PHE A 665 16.45 -12.58 -9.62
CA PHE A 665 16.19 -11.94 -8.33
C PHE A 665 15.34 -10.69 -8.58
N MET A 666 14.45 -10.35 -7.66
CA MET A 666 13.53 -9.22 -7.81
C MET A 666 13.36 -8.53 -6.46
N THR A 667 13.26 -7.20 -6.48
CA THR A 667 13.09 -6.42 -5.25
C THR A 667 12.39 -5.09 -5.48
N PRO A 668 11.29 -4.81 -4.74
CA PRO A 668 10.69 -3.47 -4.65
C PRO A 668 11.40 -2.58 -3.62
N ALA A 669 12.38 -3.11 -2.89
CA ALA A 669 13.21 -2.36 -1.96
C ALA A 669 14.35 -1.67 -2.72
N VAL A 670 14.04 -0.48 -3.19
CA VAL A 670 14.88 0.40 -4.02
C VAL A 670 14.94 1.77 -3.36
N CYS A 671 16.13 2.36 -3.31
CA CYS A 671 16.36 3.74 -2.89
C CYS A 671 15.88 4.67 -4.01
N ASP A 672 14.61 5.10 -3.98
CA ASP A 672 13.97 5.81 -5.11
C ASP A 672 14.81 7.02 -5.56
N ALA A 673 15.13 7.96 -4.67
CA ALA A 673 15.77 9.22 -5.05
C ALA A 673 17.20 8.98 -5.57
N ALA A 674 17.97 8.11 -4.89
CA ALA A 674 19.30 7.73 -5.33
C ALA A 674 19.28 7.03 -6.70
N THR A 675 18.27 6.18 -6.95
CA THR A 675 18.11 5.46 -8.22
C THR A 675 17.74 6.42 -9.34
N PHE A 676 16.72 7.23 -9.16
CA PHE A 676 16.30 8.21 -10.16
C PHE A 676 17.39 9.25 -10.46
N ALA A 677 18.13 9.71 -9.44
CA ALA A 677 19.26 10.61 -9.63
C ALA A 677 20.41 9.93 -10.40
N LYS A 678 20.78 8.70 -10.03
CA LYS A 678 21.85 7.95 -10.69
C LYS A 678 21.52 7.62 -12.16
N LEU A 679 20.24 7.33 -12.45
CA LEU A 679 19.73 7.05 -13.79
C LEU A 679 19.28 8.32 -14.56
N ARG A 680 19.57 9.53 -14.03
CA ARG A 680 19.25 10.84 -14.63
C ARG A 680 17.78 11.00 -15.06
N ILE A 681 16.84 10.39 -14.32
CA ILE A 681 15.40 10.45 -14.63
C ILE A 681 14.83 11.82 -14.24
N PRO A 682 14.07 12.52 -15.11
CA PRO A 682 13.49 13.84 -14.80
C PRO A 682 12.57 13.83 -13.58
N ASP A 683 12.55 14.90 -12.78
CA ASP A 683 11.78 14.96 -11.52
C ASP A 683 10.30 14.63 -11.70
N GLY A 684 9.67 15.09 -12.79
CA GLY A 684 8.26 14.84 -13.12
C GLY A 684 7.94 13.39 -13.53
N GLU A 685 8.94 12.52 -13.65
CA GLU A 685 8.80 11.09 -13.97
C GLU A 685 9.05 10.18 -12.75
N ARG A 686 9.53 10.74 -11.64
CA ARG A 686 9.96 9.98 -10.44
C ARG A 686 8.75 9.58 -9.60
N THR A 687 8.23 8.37 -9.78
CA THR A 687 7.09 7.87 -8.99
C THR A 687 7.32 6.46 -8.44
N LEU A 688 7.32 5.44 -9.30
CA LEU A 688 7.40 4.03 -8.91
C LEU A 688 8.64 3.35 -9.50
N THR A 689 9.22 2.43 -8.74
CA THR A 689 10.39 1.63 -9.14
C THR A 689 10.19 0.16 -8.77
N TYR A 690 10.63 -0.75 -9.63
CA TYR A 690 10.81 -2.16 -9.32
C TYR A 690 12.10 -2.66 -9.99
N ALA A 691 12.99 -3.33 -9.25
CA ALA A 691 14.31 -3.74 -9.76
C ALA A 691 14.43 -5.26 -9.82
N LEU A 692 15.00 -5.76 -10.92
CA LEU A 692 15.21 -7.18 -11.18
C LEU A 692 16.65 -7.43 -11.63
N GLY A 693 17.30 -8.43 -11.04
CA GLY A 693 18.61 -8.93 -11.47
C GLY A 693 18.45 -10.27 -12.16
N MET A 694 19.01 -10.44 -13.36
CA MET A 694 18.95 -11.68 -14.14
C MET A 694 20.35 -12.19 -14.47
N GLY A 695 20.53 -13.50 -14.55
CA GLY A 695 21.81 -14.11 -14.87
C GLY A 695 21.80 -15.63 -14.80
N ASN A 696 22.90 -16.24 -15.23
CA ASN A 696 23.14 -17.67 -15.04
C ASN A 696 23.09 -18.02 -13.55
N ARG A 697 22.34 -19.07 -13.17
CA ARG A 697 22.30 -19.55 -11.78
C ARG A 697 23.70 -20.02 -11.40
N ARG A 698 24.20 -19.65 -10.22
CA ARG A 698 25.36 -20.34 -9.64
C ARG A 698 24.89 -21.75 -9.30
N GLY A 699 25.48 -22.76 -9.93
CA GLY A 699 25.08 -24.15 -9.71
C GLY A 699 25.22 -24.51 -8.23
N ASP A 700 24.16 -25.11 -7.67
CA ASP A 700 24.23 -25.77 -6.38
C ASP A 700 25.24 -26.93 -6.50
N ARG A 701 26.26 -26.93 -5.63
CA ARG A 701 27.17 -28.06 -5.41
C ARG A 701 26.71 -28.83 -4.18
#